data_AF-A0A4R2LIF5-F1
#
_entry.id   AF-A0A4R2LIF5-F1
#
_cell.length_a   1.000
_cell.length_b   1.000
_cell.length_c   1.000
_cell.angle_alpha   90.00
_cell.angle_beta   90.00
_cell.angle_gamma   90.00
#
_symmetry.space_group_name_H-M   'P 1'
#
loop_
_entity.id
_entity.type
_entity.pdbx_description
1 polymer ?
#
loop_
_entity_poly.entity_id
_entity_poly.type
_entity_poly.pdbx_seq_one_letter_code
_entity_poly.pdbx_strand_id
1 'polypeptide(L)'
;TGNPLLPGTVTKITLKGVYGTATHRIGETAWSAYSGVRDFGQTLNVATPDPNVLGAPITQPAATFMMLPQTLPAGAQLEVVYTDKLTNTQRTLTASIAGKTWGMGKTVTYRISTNSISVVPMLNVIAPGDFEHTGGTQNYTVSSYLEVTRPGDATKTLPMAWTVEYSTDNGLNWSNTKPAWLTAFTESGAGGTAAISYYATVGAQTAVIHHPQNAALLAATPVNDGTNANIYDLSTKGGTVNMNTANCYIVNAAGRYRLPLVYGNAIKNGNPNPSAYTSTVSGTDILKTFINHLGNGITNPYIYNNANCTPNSCTLVWQDEPNLVTNVNLSSDNHYLEFTVNQATIRQGNAVVAVRDASNTILWSWHIWVTDYKPGTTTPDKEITNHQGVRYKLMTVNLGWCDGDEKTYAERTVQVRFKQTGTTAQQTITVKQKAHTFTELGNSTYYQWGRKDPFVGALENPDGSSNSINKTWYDVSGATHTDERPATGSFPYNNACITSGITRPNTFCTNTSMDNKYANLWSANNTVYTANDNSVVKTIYDPCPAGYKMPPSNVYTGFTTTGGNTSNSSEFNVQGPWNKGWNFYCNSSKTETVFFPASGCRYFSSAVPYHMGRDAYCWTAGPSSTYYGWNLGFASGFVNPLYSHHRSFGFGVRPCQE
;
A
#
# COMPACT_ATOMS: atom_id res chain seq x y z
N THR A 1 -64.96 4.77 19.22
CA THR A 1 -63.82 3.91 19.51
C THR A 1 -62.62 4.81 19.74
N GLY A 2 -62.23 5.02 21.01
CA GLY A 2 -61.12 5.91 21.36
C GLY A 2 -59.86 5.09 21.61
N ASN A 3 -58.72 5.51 21.08
CA ASN A 3 -57.40 4.97 21.44
C ASN A 3 -57.11 5.27 22.92
N PRO A 4 -56.17 4.52 23.54
CA PRO A 4 -55.83 4.71 24.95
C PRO A 4 -55.40 6.15 25.25
N LEU A 5 -55.79 6.63 26.43
CA LEU A 5 -55.28 7.86 27.02
C LEU A 5 -53.74 7.75 27.12
N LEU A 6 -53.01 8.86 27.06
CA LEU A 6 -51.61 8.92 27.47
C LEU A 6 -51.57 8.92 29.01
N PRO A 7 -50.70 8.15 29.69
CA PRO A 7 -50.67 8.17 31.15
C PRO A 7 -50.40 9.58 31.69
N GLY A 8 -51.09 9.97 32.76
CA GLY A 8 -51.01 11.31 33.32
C GLY A 8 -51.93 11.48 34.52
N THR A 9 -52.15 12.73 34.93
CA THR A 9 -52.97 13.06 36.11
C THR A 9 -54.11 13.99 35.69
N VAL A 10 -55.35 13.62 36.00
CA VAL A 10 -56.51 14.50 35.85
C VAL A 10 -56.69 15.29 37.14
N THR A 11 -56.64 16.62 37.04
CA THR A 11 -56.68 17.52 38.20
C THR A 11 -57.96 18.34 38.30
N LYS A 12 -58.72 18.46 37.21
CA LYS A 12 -60.01 19.16 37.22
C LYS A 12 -60.93 18.67 36.11
N ILE A 13 -62.21 18.59 36.40
CA ILE A 13 -63.28 18.40 35.41
C ILE A 13 -64.31 19.51 35.62
N THR A 14 -64.74 20.16 34.54
CA THR A 14 -65.76 21.20 34.55
C THR A 14 -66.83 20.93 33.50
N LEU A 15 -68.10 20.90 33.92
CA LEU A 15 -69.26 21.01 33.04
C LEU A 15 -69.59 22.49 32.89
N LYS A 16 -69.30 23.06 31.72
CA LYS A 16 -69.43 24.49 31.46
C LYS A 16 -70.71 24.81 30.72
N GLY A 17 -71.31 25.93 31.08
CA GLY A 17 -72.42 26.50 30.33
C GLY A 17 -73.67 25.62 30.32
N VAL A 18 -74.01 24.95 31.44
CA VAL A 18 -75.22 24.11 31.55
C VAL A 18 -76.28 24.78 32.41
N TYR A 19 -77.56 24.45 32.23
CA TYR A 19 -78.64 25.05 33.02
C TYR A 19 -78.50 24.67 34.49
N GLY A 20 -78.41 25.68 35.36
CA GLY A 20 -78.30 25.50 36.80
C GLY A 20 -79.65 25.58 37.52
N THR A 21 -80.70 26.06 36.86
CA THR A 21 -82.04 26.17 37.43
C THR A 21 -83.10 25.66 36.45
N ALA A 22 -84.09 24.93 36.99
CA ALA A 22 -85.27 24.46 36.28
C ALA A 22 -86.41 24.25 37.30
N THR A 23 -87.64 24.16 36.83
CA THR A 23 -88.84 23.92 37.65
C THR A 23 -89.37 22.51 37.43
N HIS A 24 -89.68 21.80 38.51
CA HIS A 24 -90.39 20.52 38.49
C HIS A 24 -91.58 20.59 39.43
N ARG A 25 -92.79 20.51 38.89
CA ARG A 25 -94.01 20.45 39.71
C ARG A 25 -94.22 19.01 40.18
N ILE A 26 -94.55 18.84 41.46
CA ILE A 26 -94.80 17.52 42.04
C ILE A 26 -95.98 16.88 41.30
N GLY A 27 -95.75 15.71 40.69
CA GLY A 27 -96.73 14.98 39.88
C GLY A 27 -96.50 15.05 38.36
N GLU A 28 -95.62 15.92 37.86
CA GLU A 28 -95.24 15.97 36.45
C GLU A 28 -94.08 15.01 36.12
N THR A 29 -93.98 14.60 34.85
CA THR A 29 -92.94 13.67 34.36
C THR A 29 -91.76 14.39 33.69
N ALA A 30 -91.80 15.73 33.61
CA ALA A 30 -90.80 16.54 32.92
C ALA A 30 -90.41 17.79 33.71
N TRP A 31 -89.16 18.22 33.54
CA TRP A 31 -88.66 19.50 34.02
C TRP A 31 -88.93 20.59 32.97
N SER A 32 -89.18 21.83 33.41
CA SER A 32 -89.46 22.98 32.53
C SER A 32 -88.80 24.27 33.03
N ALA A 33 -88.96 25.39 32.30
CA ALA A 33 -88.43 26.71 32.67
C ALA A 33 -86.90 26.76 32.95
N TYR A 34 -86.13 26.06 32.11
CA TYR A 34 -84.67 26.03 32.19
C TYR A 34 -84.05 27.42 32.06
N SER A 35 -83.19 27.81 33.01
CA SER A 35 -82.57 29.12 33.08
C SER A 35 -81.24 29.07 33.85
N GLY A 36 -80.57 30.22 34.00
CA GLY A 36 -79.42 30.36 34.90
C GLY A 36 -78.23 29.46 34.54
N VAL A 37 -77.71 29.60 33.32
CA VAL A 37 -76.53 28.87 32.84
C VAL A 37 -75.34 29.11 33.78
N ARG A 38 -74.66 28.03 34.20
CA ARG A 38 -73.50 28.08 35.08
C ARG A 38 -72.54 26.91 34.87
N ASP A 39 -71.37 27.01 35.48
CA ASP A 39 -70.32 25.99 35.43
C ASP A 39 -70.31 25.16 36.72
N PHE A 40 -70.12 23.86 36.58
CA PHE A 40 -69.99 22.91 37.69
C PHE A 40 -68.64 22.22 37.58
N GLY A 41 -67.74 22.51 38.52
CA GLY A 41 -66.37 21.99 38.52
C GLY A 41 -66.11 21.10 39.72
N GLN A 42 -65.22 20.13 39.53
CA GLN A 42 -64.65 19.33 40.59
C GLN A 42 -63.14 19.26 40.42
N THR A 43 -62.41 19.52 41.50
CA THR A 43 -60.97 19.29 41.58
C THR A 43 -60.71 17.81 41.88
N LEU A 44 -59.77 17.23 41.15
CA LEU A 44 -59.35 15.85 41.26
C LEU A 44 -57.84 15.79 41.50
N ASN A 45 -57.34 14.61 41.87
CA ASN A 45 -55.91 14.29 41.81
C ASN A 45 -55.79 12.81 41.46
N VAL A 46 -56.20 12.46 40.24
CA VAL A 46 -56.33 11.07 39.81
C VAL A 46 -55.28 10.76 38.76
N ALA A 47 -54.30 9.94 39.14
CA ALA A 47 -53.34 9.38 38.22
C ALA A 47 -53.98 8.25 37.41
N THR A 48 -53.81 8.28 36.10
CA THR A 48 -54.29 7.23 35.21
C THR A 48 -53.28 6.07 35.20
N PRO A 49 -53.72 4.80 35.04
CA PRO A 49 -52.81 3.65 34.99
C PRO A 49 -51.72 3.78 33.91
N ASP A 50 -50.57 3.14 34.15
CA ASP A 50 -49.44 3.07 33.20
C ASP A 50 -48.94 1.60 33.13
N PRO A 51 -49.27 0.84 32.08
CA PRO A 51 -50.01 1.25 30.88
C PRO A 51 -51.49 1.54 31.17
N ASN A 52 -52.10 2.38 30.31
CA ASN A 52 -53.50 2.79 30.48
C ASN A 52 -54.48 1.61 30.31
N VAL A 53 -55.50 1.57 31.18
CA VAL A 53 -56.57 0.57 31.15
C VAL A 53 -57.84 1.22 30.61
N LEU A 54 -58.34 0.74 29.47
CA LEU A 54 -59.52 1.29 28.82
C LEU A 54 -60.76 1.16 29.74
N GLY A 55 -61.49 2.27 29.92
CA GLY A 55 -62.70 2.30 30.74
C GLY A 55 -62.46 2.38 32.24
N ALA A 56 -61.21 2.51 32.69
CA ALA A 56 -60.91 2.79 34.09
C ALA A 56 -61.61 4.09 34.56
N PRO A 57 -62.32 4.07 35.70
CA PRO A 57 -63.04 5.25 36.17
C PRO A 57 -62.07 6.34 36.64
N ILE A 58 -62.28 7.57 36.17
CA ILE A 58 -61.52 8.76 36.60
C ILE A 58 -62.19 9.43 37.80
N THR A 59 -63.51 9.38 37.89
CA THR A 59 -64.30 9.85 39.04
C THR A 59 -64.80 8.66 39.85
N GLN A 60 -64.69 8.72 41.18
CA GLN A 60 -65.32 7.73 42.06
C GLN A 60 -66.85 7.91 42.08
N PRO A 61 -67.66 6.91 42.48
CA PRO A 61 -69.12 7.03 42.54
C PRO A 61 -69.60 8.24 43.36
N ALA A 62 -68.95 8.53 44.50
CA ALA A 62 -69.25 9.69 45.34
C ALA A 62 -68.89 11.05 44.72
N ALA A 63 -68.10 11.05 43.63
CA ALA A 63 -67.69 12.23 42.86
C ALA A 63 -68.56 12.44 41.61
N THR A 64 -69.73 11.80 41.52
CA THR A 64 -70.65 11.97 40.39
C THR A 64 -71.43 13.27 40.51
N PHE A 65 -71.42 14.10 39.46
CA PHE A 65 -72.27 15.29 39.40
C PHE A 65 -73.76 14.88 39.34
N MET A 66 -74.55 15.33 40.31
CA MET A 66 -76.01 15.22 40.27
C MET A 66 -76.57 16.44 39.54
N MET A 67 -76.99 16.25 38.30
CA MET A 67 -77.38 17.34 37.39
C MET A 67 -78.87 17.33 37.08
N LEU A 68 -79.44 18.52 36.84
CA LEU A 68 -80.82 18.66 36.36
C LEU A 68 -80.98 17.92 35.02
N PRO A 69 -82.03 17.10 34.84
CA PRO A 69 -82.36 16.53 33.53
C PRO A 69 -82.63 17.65 32.53
N GLN A 70 -81.86 17.72 31.44
CA GLN A 70 -81.91 18.85 30.51
C GLN A 70 -81.39 18.46 29.12
N THR A 71 -81.85 19.19 28.10
CA THR A 71 -81.12 19.28 26.83
C THR A 71 -80.13 20.43 26.96
N LEU A 72 -78.85 20.14 26.73
CA LEU A 72 -77.76 21.06 27.01
C LEU A 72 -77.79 22.25 26.04
N PRO A 73 -77.66 23.49 26.53
CA PRO A 73 -77.80 24.69 25.71
C PRO A 73 -76.65 24.84 24.70
N ALA A 74 -76.84 25.75 23.75
CA ALA A 74 -75.77 26.17 22.85
C ALA A 74 -74.57 26.68 23.66
N GLY A 75 -73.36 26.21 23.33
CA GLY A 75 -72.13 26.57 24.05
C GLY A 75 -71.78 25.67 25.24
N ALA A 76 -72.62 24.71 25.63
CA ALA A 76 -72.28 23.77 26.70
C ALA A 76 -71.05 22.92 26.34
N GLN A 77 -70.10 22.83 27.26
CA GLN A 77 -68.79 22.20 27.03
C GLN A 77 -68.34 21.37 28.23
N LEU A 78 -67.72 20.22 27.98
CA LEU A 78 -66.93 19.50 28.97
C LEU A 78 -65.49 19.97 28.86
N GLU A 79 -64.91 20.38 29.99
CA GLU A 79 -63.52 20.81 30.11
C GLU A 79 -62.81 19.89 31.12
N VAL A 80 -61.63 19.38 30.77
CA VAL A 80 -60.83 18.51 31.61
C VAL A 80 -59.40 19.04 31.64
N VAL A 81 -58.88 19.32 32.83
CA VAL A 81 -57.47 19.65 33.04
C VAL A 81 -56.72 18.36 33.33
N TYR A 82 -55.77 18.04 32.46
CA TYR A 82 -55.00 16.80 32.46
C TYR A 82 -53.52 17.14 32.24
N THR A 83 -52.65 16.60 33.08
CA THR A 83 -51.19 16.73 32.93
C THR A 83 -50.62 15.41 32.46
N ASP A 84 -49.98 15.37 31.29
CA ASP A 84 -49.36 14.13 30.80
C ASP A 84 -48.10 13.76 31.59
N LYS A 85 -47.94 12.47 31.90
CA LYS A 85 -46.79 11.96 32.67
C LYS A 85 -45.48 12.06 31.89
N LEU A 86 -45.57 12.02 30.56
CA LEU A 86 -44.41 11.94 29.66
C LEU A 86 -43.59 13.23 29.63
N THR A 87 -44.26 14.38 29.45
CA THR A 87 -43.64 15.71 29.35
C THR A 87 -43.96 16.62 30.53
N ASN A 88 -44.81 16.15 31.46
CA ASN A 88 -45.38 16.96 32.54
C ASN A 88 -46.16 18.20 32.04
N THR A 89 -46.66 18.15 30.81
CA THR A 89 -47.40 19.28 30.22
C THR A 89 -48.85 19.23 30.67
N GLN A 90 -49.30 20.28 31.35
CA GLN A 90 -50.71 20.48 31.64
C GLN A 90 -51.45 20.90 30.37
N ARG A 91 -52.57 20.23 30.09
CA ARG A 91 -53.42 20.45 28.93
C ARG A 91 -54.86 20.59 29.38
N THR A 92 -55.57 21.50 28.72
CA THR A 92 -57.02 21.59 28.82
C THR A 92 -57.61 20.87 27.62
N LEU A 93 -58.33 19.78 27.89
CA LEU A 93 -59.09 19.03 26.90
C LEU A 93 -60.53 19.55 26.93
N THR A 94 -61.06 19.92 25.78
CA THR A 94 -62.44 20.40 25.67
C THR A 94 -63.23 19.56 24.68
N ALA A 95 -64.51 19.35 24.98
CA ALA A 95 -65.46 18.70 24.09
C ALA A 95 -66.80 19.42 24.15
N SER A 96 -67.37 19.76 23.00
CA SER A 96 -68.73 20.30 22.94
C SER A 96 -69.72 19.21 23.37
N ILE A 97 -70.60 19.56 24.30
CA ILE A 97 -71.72 18.72 24.76
C ILE A 97 -73.07 19.38 24.44
N ALA A 98 -73.06 20.54 23.77
CA ALA A 98 -74.26 21.27 23.35
C ALA A 98 -75.23 20.37 22.56
N GLY A 99 -76.53 20.53 22.83
CA GLY A 99 -77.61 19.78 22.18
C GLY A 99 -77.72 18.31 22.61
N LYS A 100 -76.84 17.78 23.47
CA LYS A 100 -77.00 16.44 24.06
C LYS A 100 -78.01 16.49 25.22
N THR A 101 -78.69 15.37 25.46
CA THR A 101 -79.71 15.28 26.51
C THR A 101 -79.20 14.48 27.71
N TRP A 102 -79.32 15.05 28.91
CA TRP A 102 -79.21 14.36 30.18
C TRP A 102 -80.62 13.95 30.63
N GLY A 103 -80.95 12.67 30.45
CA GLY A 103 -82.28 12.14 30.80
C GLY A 103 -82.47 11.99 32.30
N MET A 104 -83.73 12.11 32.75
CA MET A 104 -84.09 11.93 34.16
C MET A 104 -83.80 10.50 34.63
N GLY A 105 -83.16 10.38 35.80
CA GLY A 105 -82.81 9.08 36.40
C GLY A 105 -81.76 8.28 35.62
N LYS A 106 -80.97 8.92 34.74
CA LYS A 106 -79.92 8.27 33.96
C LYS A 106 -78.53 8.72 34.41
N THR A 107 -77.56 7.80 34.31
CA THR A 107 -76.13 8.12 34.41
C THR A 107 -75.58 8.39 33.02
N VAL A 108 -74.90 9.52 32.84
CA VAL A 108 -74.20 9.86 31.59
C VAL A 108 -72.70 9.77 31.82
N THR A 109 -72.03 8.92 31.04
CA THR A 109 -70.59 8.69 31.17
C THR A 109 -69.84 9.30 29.99
N TYR A 110 -68.92 10.21 30.28
CA TYR A 110 -67.99 10.76 29.30
C TYR A 110 -66.67 9.97 29.35
N ARG A 111 -66.01 9.82 28.19
CA ARG A 111 -64.70 9.18 28.06
C ARG A 111 -63.69 10.21 27.58
N ILE A 112 -62.50 10.16 28.17
CA ILE A 112 -61.39 11.05 27.81
C ILE A 112 -60.40 10.25 26.95
N SER A 113 -59.87 10.89 25.91
CA SER A 113 -58.83 10.35 25.04
C SER A 113 -57.85 11.45 24.67
N THR A 114 -56.57 11.12 24.50
CA THR A 114 -55.52 12.06 24.06
C THR A 114 -55.08 11.81 22.62
N ASN A 115 -55.97 11.36 21.74
CA ASN A 115 -55.64 11.07 20.32
C ASN A 115 -55.04 12.26 19.56
N SER A 116 -55.24 13.48 20.06
CA SER A 116 -54.63 14.70 19.50
C SER A 116 -53.15 14.86 19.86
N ILE A 117 -52.60 14.04 20.76
CA ILE A 117 -51.18 14.04 21.13
C ILE A 117 -50.47 12.96 20.30
N SER A 118 -49.49 13.38 19.52
CA SER A 118 -48.58 12.50 18.79
C SER A 118 -47.28 12.36 19.58
N VAL A 119 -46.75 11.13 19.69
CA VAL A 119 -45.46 10.82 20.29
C VAL A 119 -44.66 10.05 19.24
N VAL A 120 -43.64 10.71 18.66
CA VAL A 120 -42.85 10.14 17.56
C VAL A 120 -41.41 9.91 18.03
N PRO A 121 -40.89 8.68 17.95
CA PRO A 121 -39.50 8.42 18.23
C PRO A 121 -38.60 8.92 17.09
N MET A 122 -37.59 9.72 17.44
CA MET A 122 -36.59 10.27 16.53
C MET A 122 -35.24 9.66 16.87
N LEU A 123 -34.65 8.92 15.93
CA LEU A 123 -33.29 8.40 16.01
C LEU A 123 -32.60 8.72 14.69
N ASN A 124 -31.52 9.50 14.75
CA ASN A 124 -30.68 9.82 13.60
C ASN A 124 -29.21 9.58 13.94
N VAL A 125 -28.56 8.75 13.14
CA VAL A 125 -27.15 8.37 13.27
C VAL A 125 -26.43 8.69 11.95
N ILE A 126 -25.36 9.46 12.03
CA ILE A 126 -24.46 9.71 10.89
C ILE A 126 -23.23 8.85 11.08
N ALA A 127 -22.95 7.98 10.12
CA ALA A 127 -21.82 7.05 10.15
C ALA A 127 -20.47 7.80 10.14
N PRO A 128 -19.39 7.19 10.67
CA PRO A 128 -18.05 7.69 10.41
C PRO A 128 -17.72 7.53 8.92
N GLY A 129 -16.71 8.28 8.45
CA GLY A 129 -16.11 8.01 7.16
C GLY A 129 -15.45 6.62 7.12
N ASP A 130 -15.10 6.17 5.92
CA ASP A 130 -14.35 4.94 5.76
C ASP A 130 -12.93 5.09 6.34
N PHE A 131 -12.42 4.02 6.95
CA PHE A 131 -11.06 3.95 7.49
C PHE A 131 -10.11 3.36 6.46
N GLU A 132 -8.87 3.87 6.43
CA GLU A 132 -7.79 3.27 5.65
C GLU A 132 -7.17 2.09 6.40
N HIS A 133 -6.36 1.27 5.71
CA HIS A 133 -5.73 0.07 6.25
C HIS A 133 -4.86 0.32 7.50
N THR A 134 -4.34 1.54 7.69
CA THR A 134 -3.59 1.97 8.88
C THR A 134 -4.45 2.09 10.14
N GLY A 135 -5.78 2.09 9.99
CA GLY A 135 -6.70 2.36 11.07
C GLY A 135 -6.72 3.83 11.47
N GLY A 136 -7.24 4.13 12.66
CA GLY A 136 -7.34 5.48 13.19
C GLY A 136 -8.66 5.73 13.91
N THR A 137 -8.95 6.99 14.21
CA THR A 137 -10.16 7.43 14.90
C THR A 137 -10.96 8.37 14.01
N GLN A 138 -12.26 8.13 13.89
CA GLN A 138 -13.20 9.02 13.20
C GLN A 138 -14.45 9.26 14.04
N ASN A 139 -15.16 10.32 13.70
CA ASN A 139 -16.36 10.73 14.41
C ASN A 139 -17.61 10.15 13.76
N TYR A 140 -18.60 9.81 14.59
CA TYR A 140 -19.97 9.56 14.18
C TYR A 140 -20.90 10.36 15.10
N THR A 141 -22.12 10.65 14.67
CA THR A 141 -23.04 11.45 15.49
C THR A 141 -24.35 10.74 15.76
N VAL A 142 -24.91 10.92 16.95
CA VAL A 142 -26.22 10.37 17.34
C VAL A 142 -27.12 11.49 17.87
N SER A 143 -28.35 11.54 17.37
CA SER A 143 -29.48 12.28 17.96
C SER A 143 -30.60 11.30 18.25
N SER A 144 -31.13 11.30 19.48
CA SER A 144 -32.11 10.32 19.95
C SER A 144 -33.05 10.95 20.98
N TYR A 145 -34.30 11.16 20.60
CA TYR A 145 -35.32 11.81 21.43
C TYR A 145 -36.75 11.39 21.03
N LEU A 146 -37.73 11.62 21.90
CA LEU A 146 -39.15 11.63 21.53
C LEU A 146 -39.58 13.03 21.17
N GLU A 147 -40.37 13.18 20.12
CA GLU A 147 -41.09 14.40 19.80
C GLU A 147 -42.56 14.25 20.20
N VAL A 148 -43.05 15.14 21.08
CA VAL A 148 -44.43 15.16 21.56
C VAL A 148 -45.13 16.41 21.05
N THR A 149 -46.12 16.23 20.19
CA THR A 149 -46.83 17.33 19.52
C THR A 149 -48.33 17.21 19.70
N ARG A 150 -49.02 18.36 19.73
CA ARG A 150 -50.48 18.48 19.65
C ARG A 150 -50.81 19.79 18.93
N PRO A 151 -51.76 19.83 18.00
CA PRO A 151 -52.14 21.08 17.33
C PRO A 151 -52.47 22.18 18.34
N GLY A 152 -51.82 23.34 18.21
CA GLY A 152 -51.98 24.50 19.10
C GLY A 152 -51.05 24.53 20.32
N ASP A 153 -50.37 23.43 20.65
CA ASP A 153 -49.39 23.36 21.75
C ASP A 153 -47.95 23.45 21.19
N ALA A 154 -47.02 24.01 21.95
CA ALA A 154 -45.60 24.01 21.58
C ALA A 154 -45.02 22.58 21.60
N THR A 155 -44.25 22.21 20.56
CA THR A 155 -43.54 20.91 20.50
C THR A 155 -42.64 20.73 21.72
N LYS A 156 -42.71 19.55 22.35
CA LYS A 156 -41.81 19.14 23.43
C LYS A 156 -40.95 17.98 22.98
N THR A 157 -39.69 17.99 23.40
CA THR A 157 -38.74 16.91 23.12
C THR A 157 -38.19 16.32 24.40
N LEU A 158 -38.03 15.00 24.45
CA LEU A 158 -37.46 14.29 25.59
C LEU A 158 -36.27 13.45 25.13
N PRO A 159 -35.08 13.57 25.77
CA PRO A 159 -33.95 12.73 25.42
C PRO A 159 -34.29 11.25 25.64
N MET A 160 -33.90 10.41 24.68
CA MET A 160 -34.13 8.97 24.76
C MET A 160 -32.83 8.21 24.71
N ALA A 161 -32.61 7.40 25.75
CA ALA A 161 -31.45 6.54 25.82
C ALA A 161 -31.41 5.59 24.61
N TRP A 162 -30.21 5.21 24.21
CA TRP A 162 -29.99 4.28 23.11
C TRP A 162 -28.88 3.29 23.48
N THR A 163 -28.92 2.12 22.85
CA THR A 163 -27.89 1.07 22.91
C THR A 163 -27.53 0.60 21.50
N VAL A 164 -26.43 -0.15 21.35
CA VAL A 164 -26.01 -0.71 20.07
C VAL A 164 -25.89 -2.23 20.09
N GLU A 165 -26.05 -2.83 18.92
CA GLU A 165 -25.71 -4.22 18.60
C GLU A 165 -24.85 -4.23 17.33
N TYR A 166 -24.00 -5.24 17.18
CA TYR A 166 -23.03 -5.38 16.08
C TYR A 166 -23.36 -6.60 15.22
N SER A 167 -23.06 -6.51 13.93
CA SER A 167 -23.13 -7.64 12.99
C SER A 167 -21.91 -7.65 12.08
N THR A 168 -21.26 -8.82 11.97
CA THR A 168 -20.11 -9.08 11.09
C THR A 168 -20.49 -9.87 9.84
N ASP A 169 -21.78 -10.13 9.63
CA ASP A 169 -22.33 -10.96 8.55
C ASP A 169 -23.48 -10.24 7.82
N ASN A 170 -23.32 -8.92 7.64
CA ASN A 170 -24.26 -8.06 6.91
C ASN A 170 -25.69 -8.08 7.45
N GLY A 171 -25.82 -8.13 8.78
CA GLY A 171 -27.09 -8.00 9.49
C GLY A 171 -27.85 -9.31 9.70
N LEU A 172 -27.27 -10.46 9.34
CA LEU A 172 -27.88 -11.77 9.54
C LEU A 172 -27.93 -12.14 11.04
N ASN A 173 -26.84 -11.92 11.77
CA ASN A 173 -26.76 -12.15 13.22
C ASN A 173 -26.31 -10.87 13.94
N TRP A 174 -26.89 -10.64 15.13
CA TRP A 174 -26.62 -9.46 15.97
C TRP A 174 -26.07 -9.88 17.32
N SER A 175 -25.03 -9.20 17.78
CA SER A 175 -24.31 -9.47 19.03
C SER A 175 -24.05 -8.17 19.79
N ASN A 176 -23.92 -8.25 21.11
CA ASN A 176 -23.48 -7.12 21.94
C ASN A 176 -21.94 -7.01 22.00
N THR A 177 -21.23 -7.92 21.33
CA THR A 177 -19.77 -7.92 21.28
C THR A 177 -19.29 -7.29 19.98
N LYS A 178 -18.60 -6.15 20.10
CA LYS A 178 -17.92 -5.54 18.95
C LYS A 178 -16.74 -6.40 18.47
N PRO A 179 -16.40 -6.38 17.18
CA PRO A 179 -15.21 -7.07 16.68
C PRO A 179 -13.93 -6.46 17.27
N ALA A 180 -12.91 -7.28 17.50
CA ALA A 180 -11.66 -6.86 18.16
C ALA A 180 -10.94 -5.69 17.44
N TRP A 181 -11.14 -5.56 16.13
CA TRP A 181 -10.54 -4.49 15.34
C TRP A 181 -11.24 -3.13 15.49
N LEU A 182 -12.49 -3.09 15.98
CA LEU A 182 -13.16 -1.85 16.39
C LEU A 182 -12.76 -1.54 17.84
N THR A 183 -11.53 -1.05 18.01
CA THR A 183 -10.85 -0.95 19.32
C THR A 183 -11.54 -0.01 20.30
N ALA A 184 -12.22 1.05 19.83
CA ALA A 184 -13.07 1.92 20.66
C ALA A 184 -14.38 2.28 19.96
N PHE A 185 -15.48 2.23 20.71
CA PHE A 185 -16.81 2.64 20.24
C PHE A 185 -17.72 2.87 21.45
N THR A 186 -18.52 3.95 21.46
CA THR A 186 -19.51 4.20 22.51
C THR A 186 -20.76 3.35 22.30
N GLU A 187 -21.12 2.53 23.27
CA GLU A 187 -22.14 1.48 23.10
C GLU A 187 -23.53 1.87 23.63
N SER A 188 -23.60 2.97 24.39
CA SER A 188 -24.86 3.53 24.87
C SER A 188 -24.74 5.03 25.16
N GLY A 189 -25.88 5.73 25.18
CA GLY A 189 -25.95 7.14 25.53
C GLY A 189 -27.34 7.55 26.00
N ALA A 190 -27.44 8.68 26.70
CA ALA A 190 -28.70 9.18 27.26
C ALA A 190 -29.66 9.77 26.20
N GLY A 191 -29.16 10.08 25.00
CA GLY A 191 -29.91 10.76 23.96
C GLY A 191 -30.03 12.27 24.15
N GLY A 192 -30.65 12.93 23.19
CA GLY A 192 -30.75 14.38 23.08
C GLY A 192 -31.21 14.79 21.69
N THR A 193 -31.66 16.03 21.56
CA THR A 193 -32.08 16.62 20.28
C THR A 193 -30.87 17.04 19.43
N ALA A 194 -29.83 17.59 20.07
CA ALA A 194 -28.57 17.90 19.40
C ALA A 194 -27.85 16.61 18.99
N ALA A 195 -27.25 16.64 17.80
CA ALA A 195 -26.37 15.56 17.36
C ALA A 195 -25.08 15.58 18.22
N ILE A 196 -24.91 14.54 19.04
CA ILE A 196 -23.71 14.37 19.87
C ILE A 196 -22.67 13.58 19.07
N SER A 197 -21.45 14.10 19.02
CA SER A 197 -20.31 13.42 18.36
C SER A 197 -19.67 12.40 19.30
N TYR A 198 -19.42 11.22 18.77
CA TYR A 198 -18.72 10.11 19.42
C TYR A 198 -17.56 9.63 18.53
N TYR A 199 -16.64 8.87 19.13
CA TYR A 199 -15.48 8.34 18.43
C TYR A 199 -15.66 6.84 18.11
N ALA A 200 -15.31 6.48 16.88
CA ALA A 200 -15.04 5.10 16.48
C ALA A 200 -13.55 4.99 16.18
N THR A 201 -12.86 4.08 16.87
CA THR A 201 -11.44 3.78 16.63
C THR A 201 -11.29 2.39 16.06
N VAL A 202 -10.58 2.29 14.94
CA VAL A 202 -10.27 1.07 14.22
C VAL A 202 -8.78 0.80 14.29
N GLY A 203 -8.40 -0.43 14.64
CA GLY A 203 -7.01 -0.87 14.64
C GLY A 203 -6.43 -0.99 13.22
N ALA A 204 -5.11 -0.88 13.11
CA ALA A 204 -4.40 -1.18 11.87
C ALA A 204 -4.69 -2.62 11.44
N GLN A 205 -4.68 -2.85 10.13
CA GLN A 205 -4.83 -4.18 9.57
C GLN A 205 -3.47 -4.82 9.30
N THR A 206 -3.41 -6.15 9.39
CA THR A 206 -2.24 -6.93 8.99
C THR A 206 -2.35 -7.27 7.50
N ALA A 207 -1.31 -6.98 6.73
CA ALA A 207 -1.27 -7.32 5.32
C ALA A 207 -1.03 -8.81 5.10
N VAL A 208 -1.54 -9.34 3.99
CA VAL A 208 -1.04 -10.58 3.39
C VAL A 208 0.08 -10.19 2.41
N ILE A 209 1.24 -10.82 2.55
CA ILE A 209 2.41 -10.58 1.70
C ILE A 209 2.45 -11.62 0.58
N HIS A 210 2.60 -11.15 -0.65
CA HIS A 210 2.70 -11.97 -1.85
C HIS A 210 4.05 -11.74 -2.55
N HIS A 211 4.63 -12.81 -3.09
CA HIS A 211 5.83 -12.78 -3.94
C HIS A 211 5.59 -13.64 -5.19
N PRO A 212 4.82 -13.16 -6.18
CA PRO A 212 4.46 -13.96 -7.35
C PRO A 212 5.68 -14.46 -8.14
N GLN A 213 6.76 -13.70 -8.17
CA GLN A 213 8.02 -14.06 -8.84
C GLN A 213 8.72 -15.23 -8.16
N ASN A 214 8.76 -15.23 -6.82
CA ASN A 214 9.30 -16.35 -6.05
C ASN A 214 8.43 -17.60 -6.24
N ALA A 215 7.10 -17.45 -6.29
CA ALA A 215 6.19 -18.55 -6.60
C ALA A 215 6.43 -19.10 -8.02
N ALA A 216 6.68 -18.25 -9.01
CA ALA A 216 7.01 -18.66 -10.37
C ALA A 216 8.34 -19.45 -10.45
N LEU A 217 9.37 -18.99 -9.73
CA LEU A 217 10.65 -19.71 -9.60
C LEU A 217 10.47 -21.08 -8.92
N LEU A 218 9.66 -21.15 -7.85
CA LEU A 218 9.33 -22.38 -7.14
C LEU A 218 8.51 -23.36 -8.00
N ALA A 219 7.73 -22.87 -8.95
CA ALA A 219 6.94 -23.70 -9.87
C ALA A 219 7.72 -24.13 -11.13
N ALA A 220 8.82 -23.45 -11.47
CA ALA A 220 9.62 -23.76 -12.64
C ALA A 220 10.24 -25.15 -12.52
N THR A 221 10.18 -25.93 -13.61
CA THR A 221 10.81 -27.25 -13.67
C THR A 221 12.33 -27.10 -13.53
N PRO A 222 12.98 -27.87 -12.62
CA PRO A 222 14.44 -27.89 -12.53
C PRO A 222 15.11 -28.16 -13.88
N VAL A 223 16.25 -27.51 -14.13
CA VAL A 223 16.99 -27.69 -15.39
C VAL A 223 17.65 -29.07 -15.51
N ASN A 224 17.76 -29.80 -14.41
CA ASN A 224 18.24 -31.18 -14.31
C ASN A 224 17.74 -31.82 -13.01
N ASP A 225 18.06 -33.09 -12.81
CA ASP A 225 17.72 -33.90 -11.63
C ASP A 225 18.51 -33.53 -10.36
N GLY A 226 19.36 -32.50 -10.41
CA GLY A 226 20.21 -32.08 -9.31
C GLY A 226 21.45 -32.97 -9.08
N THR A 227 21.72 -33.94 -9.97
CA THR A 227 22.91 -34.81 -9.90
C THR A 227 24.08 -34.23 -10.70
N ASN A 228 25.25 -34.86 -10.59
CA ASN A 228 26.45 -34.48 -11.36
C ASN A 228 26.48 -35.04 -12.79
N ALA A 229 25.47 -35.80 -13.22
CA ALA A 229 25.47 -36.41 -14.55
C ALA A 229 25.22 -35.39 -15.68
N ASN A 230 24.36 -34.39 -15.44
CA ASN A 230 23.91 -33.43 -16.45
C ASN A 230 23.92 -31.99 -15.91
N ILE A 231 25.08 -31.50 -15.48
CA ILE A 231 25.23 -30.14 -14.94
C ILE A 231 24.98 -29.10 -16.04
N TYR A 232 24.04 -28.18 -15.80
CA TYR A 232 23.61 -27.18 -16.78
C TYR A 232 24.68 -26.10 -16.96
N ASP A 233 25.27 -26.03 -18.15
CA ASP A 233 26.24 -24.98 -18.48
C ASP A 233 25.52 -23.69 -18.92
N LEU A 234 25.67 -22.65 -18.12
CA LEU A 234 25.02 -21.35 -18.35
C LEU A 234 25.54 -20.65 -19.61
N SER A 235 26.78 -20.92 -20.03
CA SER A 235 27.39 -20.29 -21.21
C SER A 235 26.90 -20.89 -22.53
N THR A 236 26.39 -22.13 -22.51
CA THR A 236 25.86 -22.85 -23.67
C THR A 236 24.36 -23.08 -23.59
N LYS A 237 23.68 -22.51 -22.59
CA LYS A 237 22.27 -22.77 -22.27
C LYS A 237 21.96 -24.27 -22.21
N GLY A 238 22.77 -25.01 -21.45
CA GLY A 238 22.66 -26.46 -21.33
C GLY A 238 23.04 -27.23 -22.60
N GLY A 239 23.96 -26.68 -23.40
CA GLY A 239 24.40 -27.27 -24.68
C GLY A 239 23.50 -27.00 -25.89
N THR A 240 22.46 -26.16 -25.74
CA THR A 240 21.53 -25.84 -26.83
C THR A 240 22.06 -24.78 -27.79
N VAL A 241 23.06 -23.99 -27.37
CA VAL A 241 23.72 -22.98 -28.19
C VAL A 241 25.24 -23.05 -28.04
N ASN A 242 25.96 -22.48 -28.99
CA ASN A 242 27.40 -22.28 -28.86
C ASN A 242 27.73 -21.43 -27.63
N MET A 243 28.90 -21.68 -27.04
CA MET A 243 29.36 -20.98 -25.84
C MET A 243 29.41 -19.46 -26.04
N ASN A 244 28.76 -18.73 -25.15
CA ASN A 244 28.85 -17.28 -25.02
C ASN A 244 29.08 -16.95 -23.55
N THR A 245 30.19 -16.30 -23.24
CA THR A 245 30.59 -16.01 -21.86
C THR A 245 30.31 -14.55 -21.50
N ALA A 246 30.07 -14.30 -20.21
CA ALA A 246 29.80 -12.95 -19.69
C ALA A 246 30.19 -12.87 -18.21
N ASN A 247 30.01 -11.71 -17.59
CA ASN A 247 30.23 -11.53 -16.14
C ASN A 247 28.96 -11.71 -15.31
N CYS A 248 27.78 -11.68 -15.92
CA CYS A 248 26.51 -12.00 -15.28
C CYS A 248 25.85 -13.19 -15.98
N TYR A 249 25.30 -14.12 -15.21
CA TYR A 249 24.46 -15.21 -15.71
C TYR A 249 23.11 -15.20 -15.02
N ILE A 250 22.05 -15.30 -15.81
CA ILE A 250 20.66 -15.32 -15.34
C ILE A 250 20.25 -16.78 -15.10
N VAL A 251 19.67 -17.05 -13.93
CA VAL A 251 19.15 -18.35 -13.53
C VAL A 251 17.65 -18.25 -13.32
N ASN A 252 16.87 -19.07 -14.04
CA ASN A 252 15.41 -19.01 -14.04
C ASN A 252 14.71 -20.23 -13.41
N ALA A 253 15.46 -21.21 -12.93
CA ALA A 253 14.93 -22.43 -12.31
C ALA A 253 15.98 -23.08 -11.39
N ALA A 254 15.57 -24.04 -10.57
CA ALA A 254 16.51 -24.78 -9.73
C ALA A 254 17.36 -25.78 -10.55
N GLY A 255 18.46 -26.23 -9.96
CA GLY A 255 19.31 -27.28 -10.52
C GLY A 255 20.78 -27.12 -10.19
N ARG A 256 21.59 -28.01 -10.77
CA ARG A 256 23.05 -27.94 -10.77
C ARG A 256 23.52 -27.13 -11.98
N TYR A 257 24.37 -26.15 -11.73
CA TYR A 257 24.88 -25.23 -12.74
C TYR A 257 26.40 -25.27 -12.83
N ARG A 258 26.93 -24.95 -14.01
CA ARG A 258 28.33 -24.65 -14.21
C ARG A 258 28.53 -23.46 -15.14
N LEU A 259 29.68 -22.82 -15.02
CA LEU A 259 30.18 -21.82 -15.96
C LEU A 259 31.68 -22.04 -16.22
N PRO A 260 32.16 -21.84 -17.45
CA PRO A 260 33.57 -22.05 -17.78
C PRO A 260 34.44 -20.98 -17.14
N LEU A 261 35.67 -21.33 -16.77
CA LEU A 261 36.67 -20.39 -16.25
C LEU A 261 37.26 -19.52 -17.36
N VAL A 262 36.43 -18.60 -17.86
CA VAL A 262 36.72 -17.68 -18.96
C VAL A 262 36.53 -16.25 -18.50
N TYR A 263 37.41 -15.35 -18.94
CA TYR A 263 37.30 -13.93 -18.61
C TYR A 263 36.08 -13.29 -19.30
N GLY A 264 35.02 -13.00 -18.54
CA GLY A 264 33.86 -12.22 -19.01
C GLY A 264 33.43 -12.56 -20.44
N ASN A 265 33.43 -11.57 -21.34
CA ASN A 265 33.02 -11.68 -22.75
C ASN A 265 34.06 -12.30 -23.70
N ALA A 266 35.08 -13.01 -23.20
CA ALA A 266 36.21 -13.47 -24.02
C ALA A 266 35.91 -14.63 -24.97
N ILE A 267 34.73 -15.29 -24.88
CA ILE A 267 34.25 -16.26 -25.87
C ILE A 267 32.88 -15.83 -26.38
N LYS A 268 32.72 -15.80 -27.71
CA LYS A 268 31.47 -15.50 -28.40
C LYS A 268 31.22 -16.52 -29.50
N ASN A 269 30.03 -17.11 -29.53
CA ASN A 269 29.64 -18.16 -30.48
C ASN A 269 30.69 -19.30 -30.59
N GLY A 270 31.19 -19.78 -29.45
CA GLY A 270 32.13 -20.89 -29.37
C GLY A 270 33.58 -20.57 -29.75
N ASN A 271 33.87 -19.32 -30.12
CA ASN A 271 35.20 -18.90 -30.57
C ASN A 271 35.78 -17.84 -29.62
N PRO A 272 37.12 -17.73 -29.52
CA PRO A 272 37.75 -16.59 -28.85
C PRO A 272 37.21 -15.27 -29.40
N ASN A 273 36.99 -14.30 -28.52
CA ASN A 273 36.54 -12.95 -28.84
C ASN A 273 37.62 -11.92 -28.46
N PRO A 274 38.69 -11.76 -29.26
CA PRO A 274 39.78 -10.83 -28.95
C PRO A 274 39.33 -9.38 -28.77
N SER A 275 38.25 -8.95 -29.43
CA SER A 275 37.74 -7.57 -29.26
C SER A 275 37.27 -7.25 -27.85
N ALA A 276 37.00 -8.26 -27.00
CA ALA A 276 36.65 -8.04 -25.60
C ALA A 276 37.86 -7.76 -24.70
N TYR A 277 39.08 -8.15 -25.10
CA TYR A 277 40.30 -8.03 -24.28
C TYR A 277 41.51 -7.43 -25.00
N THR A 278 41.36 -7.03 -26.27
CA THR A 278 42.37 -6.33 -27.05
C THR A 278 41.70 -5.20 -27.84
N SER A 279 42.06 -3.96 -27.52
CA SER A 279 41.59 -2.78 -28.22
C SER A 279 42.23 -2.64 -29.59
N THR A 280 41.48 -2.22 -30.60
CA THR A 280 42.03 -1.92 -31.94
C THR A 280 42.60 -0.51 -32.02
N VAL A 281 42.20 0.38 -31.12
CA VAL A 281 42.70 1.76 -31.02
C VAL A 281 43.88 1.86 -30.05
N SER A 282 44.56 3.00 -30.04
CA SER A 282 45.72 3.28 -29.19
C SER A 282 45.63 4.70 -28.65
N GLY A 283 46.19 4.92 -27.46
CA GLY A 283 46.21 6.22 -26.78
C GLY A 283 46.86 6.09 -25.41
N THR A 284 47.23 7.21 -24.79
CA THR A 284 47.90 7.24 -23.47
C THR A 284 46.99 6.79 -22.32
N ASP A 285 45.69 6.94 -22.52
CA ASP A 285 44.55 6.62 -21.65
C ASP A 285 43.75 5.41 -22.17
N ILE A 286 44.31 4.62 -23.08
CA ILE A 286 43.67 3.43 -23.65
C ILE A 286 44.36 2.18 -23.12
N LEU A 287 43.58 1.28 -22.51
CA LEU A 287 44.07 -0.04 -22.15
C LEU A 287 44.10 -0.91 -23.40
N LYS A 288 45.27 -0.98 -24.05
CA LYS A 288 45.46 -1.70 -25.32
C LYS A 288 45.18 -3.19 -25.20
N THR A 289 45.78 -3.82 -24.18
CA THR A 289 45.55 -5.21 -23.81
C THR A 289 44.97 -5.22 -22.40
N PHE A 290 43.78 -5.79 -22.25
CA PHE A 290 43.09 -5.88 -20.97
C PHE A 290 43.83 -6.84 -20.06
N ILE A 291 43.78 -6.58 -18.75
CA ILE A 291 44.65 -7.24 -17.77
C ILE A 291 43.88 -8.18 -16.82
N ASN A 292 44.57 -9.22 -16.37
CA ASN A 292 44.06 -10.15 -15.37
C ASN A 292 44.35 -9.68 -13.92
N HIS A 293 44.06 -10.53 -12.94
CA HIS A 293 44.28 -10.26 -11.51
C HIS A 293 45.75 -9.94 -11.13
N LEU A 294 46.72 -10.39 -11.93
CA LEU A 294 48.15 -10.10 -11.73
C LEU A 294 48.61 -8.80 -12.42
N GLY A 295 47.72 -8.16 -13.20
CA GLY A 295 48.06 -7.00 -14.00
C GLY A 295 48.72 -7.35 -15.34
N ASN A 296 48.77 -8.63 -15.69
CA ASN A 296 49.31 -9.11 -16.97
C ASN A 296 48.24 -9.02 -18.06
N GLY A 297 48.64 -8.65 -19.27
CA GLY A 297 47.76 -8.64 -20.44
C GLY A 297 47.22 -10.04 -20.75
N ILE A 298 45.93 -10.14 -21.05
CA ILE A 298 45.26 -11.40 -21.37
C ILE A 298 45.64 -11.82 -22.79
N THR A 299 46.15 -13.05 -22.91
CA THR A 299 46.55 -13.63 -24.20
C THR A 299 45.65 -14.78 -24.64
N ASN A 300 44.90 -15.36 -23.70
CA ASN A 300 43.97 -16.47 -23.94
C ASN A 300 42.65 -16.23 -23.19
N PRO A 301 41.48 -16.57 -23.78
CA PRO A 301 40.20 -16.38 -23.10
C PRO A 301 40.05 -17.20 -21.82
N TYR A 302 40.65 -18.39 -21.76
CA TYR A 302 40.59 -19.29 -20.60
C TYR A 302 41.60 -18.88 -19.54
N ILE A 303 41.13 -18.71 -18.31
CA ILE A 303 41.93 -18.19 -17.19
C ILE A 303 43.19 -19.04 -16.97
N TYR A 304 43.03 -20.36 -16.94
CA TYR A 304 44.09 -21.35 -16.70
C TYR A 304 45.14 -21.46 -17.82
N ASN A 305 44.90 -20.86 -18.99
CA ASN A 305 45.86 -20.81 -20.08
C ASN A 305 46.73 -19.54 -20.06
N ASN A 306 46.55 -18.66 -19.08
CA ASN A 306 47.37 -17.46 -18.91
C ASN A 306 48.48 -17.74 -17.87
N ALA A 307 49.66 -17.16 -18.07
CA ALA A 307 50.81 -17.40 -17.21
C ALA A 307 50.50 -17.09 -15.73
N ASN A 308 50.85 -18.03 -14.86
CA ASN A 308 50.67 -17.95 -13.39
C ASN A 308 49.21 -17.80 -12.94
N CYS A 309 48.22 -18.17 -13.77
CA CYS A 309 46.80 -18.09 -13.44
C CYS A 309 46.22 -19.48 -13.17
N THR A 310 46.71 -20.19 -12.16
CA THR A 310 46.29 -21.58 -11.87
C THR A 310 45.06 -21.62 -10.95
N PRO A 311 43.88 -22.09 -11.39
CA PRO A 311 42.74 -22.32 -10.53
C PRO A 311 43.03 -23.41 -9.49
N ASN A 312 42.53 -23.23 -8.27
CA ASN A 312 42.67 -24.19 -7.18
C ASN A 312 41.35 -24.49 -6.47
N SER A 313 40.51 -23.47 -6.25
CA SER A 313 39.18 -23.66 -5.65
C SER A 313 38.19 -22.62 -6.15
N CYS A 314 36.90 -22.88 -5.98
CA CYS A 314 35.85 -21.88 -6.18
C CYS A 314 35.16 -21.56 -4.84
N THR A 315 34.54 -20.39 -4.74
CA THR A 315 33.89 -19.95 -3.50
C THR A 315 32.71 -19.01 -3.76
N LEU A 316 31.76 -18.99 -2.83
CA LEU A 316 30.79 -17.90 -2.71
C LEU A 316 31.51 -16.68 -2.11
N VAL A 317 31.30 -15.50 -2.69
CA VAL A 317 31.79 -14.23 -2.14
C VAL A 317 30.72 -13.60 -1.25
N TRP A 318 29.51 -13.44 -1.78
CA TRP A 318 28.33 -13.00 -1.05
C TRP A 318 27.06 -13.42 -1.80
N GLN A 319 25.93 -13.46 -1.10
CA GLN A 319 24.58 -13.57 -1.66
C GLN A 319 23.59 -12.75 -0.85
N ASP A 320 22.53 -12.23 -1.46
CA ASP A 320 21.53 -11.39 -0.78
C ASP A 320 20.27 -12.15 -0.34
N GLU A 321 20.30 -13.48 -0.48
CA GLU A 321 19.26 -14.40 -0.02
C GLU A 321 19.91 -15.65 0.58
N PRO A 322 19.39 -16.19 1.70
CA PRO A 322 20.01 -17.31 2.38
C PRO A 322 19.93 -18.58 1.54
N ASN A 323 21.07 -19.24 1.34
CA ASN A 323 21.17 -20.47 0.54
C ASN A 323 20.64 -20.31 -0.90
N LEU A 324 20.76 -19.12 -1.48
CA LEU A 324 20.42 -18.88 -2.88
C LEU A 324 21.29 -19.73 -3.81
N VAL A 325 22.60 -19.72 -3.56
CA VAL A 325 23.59 -20.57 -4.21
C VAL A 325 24.33 -21.39 -3.16
N THR A 326 24.46 -22.70 -3.38
CA THR A 326 25.19 -23.62 -2.51
C THR A 326 26.15 -24.51 -3.31
N ASN A 327 26.98 -25.30 -2.61
CA ASN A 327 27.90 -26.27 -3.22
C ASN A 327 28.82 -25.67 -4.31
N VAL A 328 29.33 -24.46 -4.06
CA VAL A 328 30.23 -23.77 -4.98
C VAL A 328 31.58 -24.49 -4.99
N ASN A 329 31.95 -25.11 -6.11
CA ASN A 329 33.13 -25.95 -6.24
C ASN A 329 33.83 -25.75 -7.59
N LEU A 330 35.10 -26.12 -7.63
CA LEU A 330 35.86 -26.24 -8.88
C LEU A 330 35.63 -27.64 -9.45
N SER A 331 35.39 -27.75 -10.77
CA SER A 331 35.24 -29.04 -11.44
C SER A 331 36.53 -29.86 -11.38
N SER A 332 36.43 -31.19 -11.53
CA SER A 332 37.59 -32.09 -11.43
C SER A 332 38.66 -31.87 -12.49
N ASP A 333 38.29 -31.30 -13.64
CA ASP A 333 39.22 -30.89 -14.71
C ASP A 333 39.75 -29.46 -14.53
N ASN A 334 39.36 -28.77 -13.45
CA ASN A 334 39.71 -27.38 -13.15
C ASN A 334 39.30 -26.36 -14.22
N HIS A 335 38.32 -26.66 -15.07
CA HIS A 335 37.89 -25.78 -16.16
C HIS A 335 36.55 -25.10 -15.94
N TYR A 336 35.78 -25.51 -14.93
CA TYR A 336 34.45 -24.96 -14.63
C TYR A 336 34.30 -24.63 -13.14
N LEU A 337 33.55 -23.57 -12.86
CA LEU A 337 32.96 -23.32 -11.56
C LEU A 337 31.56 -23.94 -11.54
N GLU A 338 31.28 -24.76 -10.54
CA GLU A 338 30.00 -25.45 -10.34
C GLU A 338 29.28 -24.94 -9.10
N PHE A 339 27.95 -24.93 -9.12
CA PHE A 339 27.12 -24.59 -7.97
C PHE A 339 25.70 -25.18 -8.07
N THR A 340 24.93 -25.07 -6.99
CA THR A 340 23.54 -25.53 -6.90
C THR A 340 22.62 -24.36 -6.57
N VAL A 341 21.46 -24.29 -7.23
CA VAL A 341 20.30 -23.50 -6.79
C VAL A 341 19.21 -24.48 -6.38
N ASN A 342 18.82 -24.48 -5.10
CA ASN A 342 17.93 -25.50 -4.54
C ASN A 342 16.45 -25.17 -4.77
N GLN A 343 15.66 -26.14 -5.22
CA GLN A 343 14.22 -25.94 -5.48
C GLN A 343 13.44 -25.47 -4.25
N ALA A 344 13.79 -25.96 -3.05
CA ALA A 344 13.07 -25.60 -1.83
C ALA A 344 13.33 -24.16 -1.35
N THR A 345 14.42 -23.52 -1.81
CA THR A 345 14.85 -22.20 -1.32
C THR A 345 14.92 -21.15 -2.41
N ILE A 346 14.79 -21.53 -3.70
CA ILE A 346 14.88 -20.62 -4.84
C ILE A 346 13.89 -19.46 -4.73
N ARG A 347 14.40 -18.27 -5.01
CA ARG A 347 13.73 -16.98 -4.95
C ARG A 347 14.54 -15.96 -5.72
N GLN A 348 13.97 -14.81 -6.03
CA GLN A 348 14.71 -13.72 -6.66
C GLN A 348 15.87 -13.29 -5.77
N GLY A 349 17.06 -13.18 -6.34
CA GLY A 349 18.25 -12.84 -5.58
C GLY A 349 19.50 -12.76 -6.43
N ASN A 350 20.58 -12.33 -5.80
CA ASN A 350 21.90 -12.10 -6.37
C ASN A 350 22.96 -12.84 -5.56
N ALA A 351 23.93 -13.41 -6.26
CA ALA A 351 25.13 -13.95 -5.66
C ALA A 351 26.37 -13.57 -6.48
N VAL A 352 27.51 -13.48 -5.82
CA VAL A 352 28.82 -13.40 -6.48
C VAL A 352 29.61 -14.65 -6.14
N VAL A 353 30.05 -15.37 -7.17
CA VAL A 353 30.90 -16.56 -7.07
C VAL A 353 32.24 -16.29 -7.72
N ALA A 354 33.29 -16.92 -7.21
CA ALA A 354 34.66 -16.64 -7.64
C ALA A 354 35.52 -17.90 -7.74
N VAL A 355 36.55 -17.84 -8.58
CA VAL A 355 37.63 -18.82 -8.64
C VAL A 355 38.89 -18.25 -8.00
N ARG A 356 39.61 -19.09 -7.26
CA ARG A 356 40.78 -18.72 -6.46
C ARG A 356 42.01 -19.59 -6.75
N ASP A 357 43.18 -19.04 -6.51
CA ASP A 357 44.45 -19.78 -6.52
C ASP A 357 44.68 -20.49 -5.17
N ALA A 358 45.81 -21.20 -5.06
CA ALA A 358 46.20 -21.91 -3.84
C ALA A 358 46.47 -20.98 -2.65
N SER A 359 46.63 -19.67 -2.88
CA SER A 359 46.79 -18.65 -1.84
C SER A 359 45.46 -17.98 -1.47
N ASN A 360 44.33 -18.50 -1.96
CA ASN A 360 42.99 -17.94 -1.83
C ASN A 360 42.80 -16.56 -2.50
N THR A 361 43.71 -16.13 -3.37
CA THR A 361 43.53 -14.93 -4.18
C THR A 361 42.46 -15.18 -5.23
N ILE A 362 41.52 -14.25 -5.39
CA ILE A 362 40.51 -14.35 -6.46
C ILE A 362 41.15 -14.02 -7.82
N LEU A 363 41.06 -14.95 -8.77
CA LEU A 363 41.52 -14.74 -10.16
C LEU A 363 40.43 -14.03 -10.96
N TRP A 364 39.17 -14.38 -10.72
CA TRP A 364 37.99 -13.81 -11.37
C TRP A 364 36.71 -14.16 -10.58
N SER A 365 35.66 -13.38 -10.81
CA SER A 365 34.33 -13.54 -10.19
C SER A 365 33.21 -13.19 -11.16
N TRP A 366 32.06 -13.81 -10.92
CA TRP A 366 30.85 -13.70 -11.73
C TRP A 366 29.64 -13.38 -10.85
N HIS A 367 28.71 -12.64 -11.40
CA HIS A 367 27.39 -12.36 -10.83
C HIS A 367 26.39 -13.42 -11.29
N ILE A 368 25.72 -14.06 -10.35
CA ILE A 368 24.58 -14.94 -10.60
C ILE A 368 23.32 -14.17 -10.20
N TRP A 369 22.41 -13.97 -11.15
CA TRP A 369 21.13 -13.32 -10.93
C TRP A 369 20.02 -14.35 -11.06
N VAL A 370 19.45 -14.75 -9.93
CA VAL A 370 18.30 -15.67 -9.89
C VAL A 370 17.04 -14.84 -10.02
N THR A 371 16.26 -15.07 -11.06
CA THR A 371 15.04 -14.29 -11.34
C THR A 371 14.12 -15.04 -12.29
N ASP A 372 12.82 -14.81 -12.20
CA ASP A 372 11.84 -15.26 -13.18
C ASP A 372 11.91 -14.44 -14.49
N TYR A 373 12.60 -13.30 -14.47
CA TYR A 373 12.82 -12.44 -15.64
C TYR A 373 13.65 -13.14 -16.73
N LYS A 374 13.12 -13.15 -17.96
CA LYS A 374 13.78 -13.77 -19.13
C LYS A 374 13.90 -12.74 -20.27
N PRO A 375 14.98 -11.93 -20.27
CA PRO A 375 15.11 -10.80 -21.18
C PRO A 375 15.18 -11.27 -22.64
N GLY A 376 14.57 -10.49 -23.54
CA GLY A 376 14.50 -10.79 -24.98
C GLY A 376 13.64 -12.01 -25.35
N THR A 377 12.91 -12.61 -24.39
CA THR A 377 12.02 -13.76 -24.63
C THR A 377 10.62 -13.52 -24.09
N THR A 378 10.23 -14.16 -22.98
CA THR A 378 8.90 -13.99 -22.36
C THR A 378 8.75 -12.65 -21.65
N THR A 379 9.86 -12.01 -21.25
CA THR A 379 9.87 -10.62 -20.83
C THR A 379 10.61 -9.81 -21.89
N PRO A 380 9.89 -9.22 -22.86
CA PRO A 380 10.54 -8.54 -23.97
C PRO A 380 11.28 -7.30 -23.49
N ASP A 381 12.44 -7.06 -24.08
CA ASP A 381 13.17 -5.80 -23.91
C ASP A 381 12.32 -4.64 -24.42
N LYS A 382 12.57 -3.45 -23.88
CA LYS A 382 11.92 -2.24 -24.36
C LYS A 382 12.79 -1.51 -25.37
N GLU A 383 12.24 -1.28 -26.56
CA GLU A 383 12.86 -0.37 -27.53
C GLU A 383 12.59 1.08 -27.11
N ILE A 384 13.65 1.86 -26.95
CA ILE A 384 13.60 3.31 -26.75
C ILE A 384 14.28 4.03 -27.91
N THR A 385 13.87 5.26 -28.19
CA THR A 385 14.50 6.17 -29.15
C THR A 385 15.06 7.36 -28.41
N ASN A 386 16.35 7.62 -28.57
CA ASN A 386 16.99 8.76 -27.94
C ASN A 386 16.72 10.07 -28.71
N HIS A 387 17.24 11.20 -28.22
CA HIS A 387 17.00 12.51 -28.84
C HIS A 387 17.62 12.61 -30.25
N GLN A 388 18.69 11.86 -30.52
CA GLN A 388 19.35 11.78 -31.82
C GLN A 388 18.58 10.91 -32.84
N GLY A 389 17.48 10.27 -32.43
CA GLY A 389 16.69 9.38 -33.28
C GLY A 389 17.24 7.95 -33.38
N VAL A 390 18.24 7.60 -32.57
CA VAL A 390 18.83 6.25 -32.51
C VAL A 390 18.00 5.37 -31.59
N ARG A 391 17.79 4.12 -32.01
CA ARG A 391 16.97 3.14 -31.29
C ARG A 391 17.83 2.16 -30.51
N TYR A 392 17.42 1.87 -29.28
CA TYR A 392 18.09 0.94 -28.38
C TYR A 392 17.08 0.01 -27.73
N LYS A 393 17.39 -1.29 -27.64
CA LYS A 393 16.60 -2.25 -26.86
C LYS A 393 17.24 -2.42 -25.49
N LEU A 394 16.51 -2.08 -24.44
CA LEU A 394 16.95 -2.13 -23.05
C LEU A 394 16.21 -3.22 -22.30
N MET A 395 16.90 -3.85 -21.34
CA MET A 395 16.20 -4.59 -20.30
C MET A 395 15.19 -3.67 -19.58
N THR A 396 14.07 -4.24 -19.13
CA THR A 396 13.01 -3.48 -18.44
C THR A 396 13.29 -3.25 -16.96
N VAL A 397 14.34 -3.87 -16.42
CA VAL A 397 14.80 -3.72 -15.03
C VAL A 397 16.31 -3.54 -14.98
N ASN A 398 16.81 -2.97 -13.89
CA ASN A 398 18.26 -2.89 -13.66
C ASN A 398 18.83 -4.31 -13.47
N LEU A 399 20.11 -4.48 -13.77
CA LEU A 399 20.81 -5.74 -13.54
C LEU A 399 20.75 -6.11 -12.05
N GLY A 400 20.40 -7.36 -11.76
CA GLY A 400 20.25 -7.85 -10.39
C GLY A 400 18.97 -7.42 -9.68
N TRP A 401 17.91 -7.05 -10.43
CA TRP A 401 16.63 -6.64 -9.85
C TRP A 401 15.96 -7.76 -9.05
N CYS A 402 15.43 -7.38 -7.89
CA CYS A 402 14.53 -8.16 -7.04
C CYS A 402 13.28 -7.31 -6.78
N ASP A 403 12.10 -7.87 -7.02
CA ASP A 403 10.83 -7.19 -6.77
C ASP A 403 10.56 -7.04 -5.27
N GLY A 404 9.85 -5.95 -4.92
CA GLY A 404 9.41 -5.71 -3.55
C GLY A 404 8.14 -6.49 -3.21
N ASP A 405 7.86 -6.56 -1.92
CA ASP A 405 6.68 -7.24 -1.38
C ASP A 405 5.39 -6.63 -1.91
N GLU A 406 4.48 -7.47 -2.41
CA GLU A 406 3.11 -7.05 -2.67
C GLU A 406 2.28 -7.29 -1.42
N LYS A 407 1.75 -6.19 -0.85
CA LYS A 407 0.97 -6.21 0.39
C LYS A 407 -0.48 -5.93 0.10
N THR A 408 -1.34 -6.89 0.47
CA THR A 408 -2.79 -6.78 0.31
C THR A 408 -3.49 -6.75 1.68
N TYR A 409 -4.34 -5.75 1.87
CA TYR A 409 -5.21 -5.57 3.02
C TYR A 409 -6.65 -5.79 2.53
N ALA A 410 -7.31 -6.84 3.01
CA ALA A 410 -8.69 -7.14 2.63
C ALA A 410 -9.68 -6.15 3.25
N GLU A 411 -10.78 -5.82 2.56
CA GLU A 411 -11.85 -5.04 3.17
C GLU A 411 -12.41 -5.75 4.41
N ARG A 412 -12.70 -5.01 5.48
CA ARG A 412 -13.50 -5.51 6.60
C ARG A 412 -14.54 -4.49 7.05
N THR A 413 -15.73 -4.99 7.36
CA THR A 413 -16.89 -4.17 7.74
C THR A 413 -17.58 -4.73 8.97
N VAL A 414 -18.19 -3.85 9.76
CA VAL A 414 -19.16 -4.21 10.80
C VAL A 414 -20.37 -3.29 10.69
N GLN A 415 -21.57 -3.87 10.73
CA GLN A 415 -22.79 -3.10 10.88
C GLN A 415 -23.06 -2.84 12.36
N VAL A 416 -23.41 -1.60 12.70
CA VAL A 416 -23.76 -1.19 14.06
C VAL A 416 -25.20 -0.70 14.04
N ARG A 417 -26.08 -1.41 14.75
CA ARG A 417 -27.50 -1.06 14.88
C ARG A 417 -27.74 -0.37 16.19
N PHE A 418 -28.14 0.89 16.12
CA PHE A 418 -28.59 1.70 17.23
C PHE A 418 -30.06 1.42 17.50
N LYS A 419 -30.41 1.23 18.77
CA LYS A 419 -31.78 0.97 19.23
C LYS A 419 -32.13 2.01 20.27
N GLN A 420 -33.19 2.78 20.02
CA GLN A 420 -33.70 3.73 20.99
C GLN A 420 -34.53 2.97 22.04
N THR A 421 -34.11 3.06 23.29
CA THR A 421 -34.67 2.29 24.42
C THR A 421 -36.16 2.56 24.61
N GLY A 422 -36.96 1.51 24.75
CA GLY A 422 -38.40 1.61 24.98
C GLY A 422 -39.24 1.97 23.74
N THR A 423 -38.63 1.98 22.56
CA THR A 423 -39.30 2.25 21.27
C THR A 423 -38.94 1.21 20.21
N THR A 424 -39.57 1.29 19.04
CA THR A 424 -39.21 0.47 17.86
C THR A 424 -38.20 1.16 16.94
N ALA A 425 -37.77 2.39 17.24
CA ALA A 425 -36.86 3.14 16.40
C ALA A 425 -35.45 2.54 16.47
N GLN A 426 -34.93 2.22 15.28
CA GLN A 426 -33.59 1.68 15.10
C GLN A 426 -32.97 2.23 13.82
N GLN A 427 -31.65 2.37 13.81
CA GLN A 427 -30.89 2.76 12.64
C GLN A 427 -29.57 2.00 12.59
N THR A 428 -29.21 1.50 11.42
CA THR A 428 -27.95 0.80 11.20
C THR A 428 -26.99 1.67 10.42
N ILE A 429 -25.75 1.75 10.89
CA ILE A 429 -24.61 2.29 10.14
C ILE A 429 -23.61 1.19 9.83
N THR A 430 -22.71 1.45 8.89
CA THR A 430 -21.57 0.57 8.61
C THR A 430 -20.29 1.26 9.01
N VAL A 431 -19.45 0.59 9.79
CA VAL A 431 -18.04 0.96 9.96
C VAL A 431 -17.24 0.12 8.98
N LYS A 432 -16.55 0.78 8.05
CA LYS A 432 -15.80 0.14 6.96
C LYS A 432 -14.34 0.51 7.05
N GLN A 433 -13.47 -0.49 6.97
CA GLN A 433 -12.05 -0.31 6.67
C GLN A 433 -11.78 -0.85 5.27
N LYS A 434 -11.36 0.03 4.35
CA LYS A 434 -11.24 -0.26 2.92
C LYS A 434 -10.16 -1.30 2.65
N ALA A 435 -10.35 -2.05 1.56
CA ALA A 435 -9.25 -2.79 0.98
C ALA A 435 -8.15 -1.84 0.50
N HIS A 436 -6.90 -2.29 0.59
CA HIS A 436 -5.74 -1.55 0.09
C HIS A 436 -4.71 -2.55 -0.45
N THR A 437 -4.05 -2.22 -1.55
CA THR A 437 -2.93 -3.00 -2.07
C THR A 437 -1.84 -2.04 -2.49
N PHE A 438 -0.60 -2.36 -2.13
CA PHE A 438 0.56 -1.66 -2.66
C PHE A 438 1.73 -2.63 -2.81
N THR A 439 2.64 -2.30 -3.72
CA THR A 439 3.89 -3.02 -3.93
C THR A 439 5.02 -2.17 -3.39
N GLU A 440 5.86 -2.75 -2.55
CA GLU A 440 7.09 -2.10 -2.11
C GLU A 440 8.04 -1.88 -3.28
N LEU A 441 8.91 -0.89 -3.15
CA LEU A 441 9.93 -0.65 -4.17
C LEU A 441 10.93 -1.82 -4.15
N GLY A 442 11.14 -2.42 -5.32
CA GLY A 442 12.21 -3.41 -5.50
C GLY A 442 13.61 -2.81 -5.35
N ASN A 443 14.61 -3.67 -5.46
CA ASN A 443 16.02 -3.29 -5.33
C ASN A 443 16.87 -3.91 -6.45
N SER A 444 18.07 -3.38 -6.68
CA SER A 444 19.05 -3.94 -7.62
C SER A 444 20.44 -3.89 -7.03
N THR A 445 21.37 -4.61 -7.65
CA THR A 445 22.79 -4.46 -7.34
C THR A 445 23.35 -3.13 -7.85
N TYR A 446 24.51 -2.73 -7.30
CA TYR A 446 25.23 -1.52 -7.69
C TYR A 446 26.63 -1.84 -8.23
N TYR A 447 27.09 -1.06 -9.20
CA TYR A 447 28.39 -1.23 -9.84
C TYR A 447 29.19 0.07 -9.78
N GLN A 448 30.49 -0.04 -9.56
CA GLN A 448 31.43 1.08 -9.74
C GLN A 448 31.88 1.11 -11.21
N TRP A 449 32.10 2.31 -11.75
CA TRP A 449 32.43 2.47 -13.17
C TRP A 449 33.69 1.69 -13.54
N GLY A 450 33.63 0.93 -14.64
CA GLY A 450 34.73 0.10 -15.14
C GLY A 450 34.93 -1.24 -14.42
N ARG A 451 34.11 -1.58 -13.42
CA ARG A 451 34.11 -2.89 -12.75
C ARG A 451 32.98 -3.79 -13.26
N LYS A 452 33.23 -5.10 -13.18
CA LYS A 452 32.24 -6.16 -13.47
C LYS A 452 31.45 -6.63 -12.24
N ASP A 453 31.97 -6.32 -11.04
CA ASP A 453 31.51 -6.93 -9.79
C ASP A 453 30.39 -6.09 -9.14
N PRO A 454 29.23 -6.71 -8.83
CA PRO A 454 28.16 -6.02 -8.12
C PRO A 454 28.43 -5.92 -6.62
N PHE A 455 27.83 -4.89 -6.02
CA PHE A 455 27.60 -4.76 -4.59
C PHE A 455 26.13 -5.01 -4.27
N VAL A 456 25.90 -5.53 -3.06
CA VAL A 456 24.57 -5.77 -2.50
C VAL A 456 23.67 -4.53 -2.64
N GLY A 457 22.39 -4.76 -2.90
CA GLY A 457 21.38 -3.71 -3.03
C GLY A 457 21.10 -2.95 -1.73
N ALA A 458 20.14 -2.05 -1.80
CA ALA A 458 19.67 -1.25 -0.69
C ALA A 458 18.14 -1.23 -0.66
N LEU A 459 17.58 -0.84 0.48
CA LEU A 459 16.14 -0.69 0.68
C LEU A 459 15.82 0.74 1.14
N GLU A 460 14.58 1.16 0.92
CA GLU A 460 14.06 2.41 1.49
C GLU A 460 14.10 2.31 3.03
N ASN A 461 14.48 3.41 3.68
CA ASN A 461 14.49 3.45 5.13
C ASN A 461 13.05 3.63 5.66
N PRO A 462 12.59 2.77 6.59
CA PRO A 462 11.23 2.86 7.14
C PRO A 462 10.88 4.20 7.79
N ASP A 463 11.88 4.97 8.26
CA ASP A 463 11.68 6.30 8.84
C ASP A 463 11.46 7.41 7.79
N GLY A 464 11.55 7.05 6.50
CA GLY A 464 11.42 7.97 5.39
C GLY A 464 12.61 8.92 5.23
N SER A 465 13.76 8.70 5.86
CA SER A 465 14.97 9.52 5.71
C SER A 465 15.62 9.35 4.33
N SER A 466 16.55 10.25 3.98
CA SER A 466 17.35 10.12 2.75
C SER A 466 18.40 9.02 2.83
N ASN A 467 18.80 8.64 4.04
CA ASN A 467 19.72 7.53 4.28
C ASN A 467 18.96 6.23 4.04
N SER A 468 19.47 5.39 3.16
CA SER A 468 18.88 4.09 2.86
C SER A 468 19.50 3.03 3.74
N ILE A 469 18.87 1.86 3.83
CA ILE A 469 19.41 0.72 4.58
C ILE A 469 20.04 -0.28 3.60
N ASN A 470 21.11 -0.95 3.99
CA ASN A 470 21.67 -2.03 3.20
C ASN A 470 20.71 -3.22 3.23
N LYS A 471 20.45 -3.81 2.05
CA LYS A 471 19.74 -5.09 2.00
C LYS A 471 20.57 -6.13 2.76
N THR A 472 19.90 -6.99 3.51
CA THR A 472 20.56 -8.10 4.20
C THR A 472 21.31 -8.97 3.22
N TRP A 473 22.51 -9.40 3.59
CA TRP A 473 23.31 -10.32 2.79
C TRP A 473 24.05 -11.33 3.65
N TYR A 474 24.60 -12.33 2.99
CA TYR A 474 25.25 -13.49 3.60
C TYR A 474 26.64 -13.65 3.00
N ASP A 475 27.63 -13.82 3.86
CA ASP A 475 29.01 -14.09 3.44
C ASP A 475 29.24 -15.60 3.20
N VAL A 476 30.48 -15.95 2.87
CA VAL A 476 30.91 -17.34 2.62
C VAL A 476 30.71 -18.27 3.83
N SER A 477 30.70 -17.73 5.05
CA SER A 477 30.47 -18.51 6.27
C SER A 477 28.99 -18.77 6.54
N GLY A 478 28.10 -18.09 5.81
CA GLY A 478 26.67 -18.05 6.06
C GLY A 478 26.28 -17.04 7.15
N ALA A 479 27.22 -16.20 7.60
CA ALA A 479 26.92 -15.14 8.55
C ALA A 479 25.94 -14.14 7.93
N THR A 480 24.96 -13.72 8.73
CA THR A 480 23.95 -12.74 8.30
C THR A 480 24.44 -11.33 8.59
N HIS A 481 24.42 -10.48 7.58
CA HIS A 481 24.80 -9.07 7.65
C HIS A 481 23.58 -8.19 7.37
N THR A 482 22.98 -7.64 8.42
CA THR A 482 21.77 -6.80 8.34
C THR A 482 22.14 -5.33 8.45
N ASP A 483 21.68 -4.52 7.48
CA ASP A 483 22.07 -3.11 7.32
C ASP A 483 23.60 -2.87 7.39
N GLU A 484 24.39 -3.88 7.01
CA GLU A 484 25.83 -3.78 7.03
C GLU A 484 26.36 -3.42 5.64
N ARG A 485 27.30 -2.49 5.59
CA ARG A 485 27.96 -2.06 4.37
C ARG A 485 28.94 -3.13 3.89
N PRO A 486 29.18 -3.26 2.58
CA PRO A 486 30.30 -4.04 2.09
C PRO A 486 31.63 -3.47 2.63
N ALA A 487 32.65 -4.32 2.69
CA ALA A 487 34.00 -3.89 3.06
C ALA A 487 34.46 -2.73 2.15
N THR A 488 35.24 -1.80 2.69
CA THR A 488 35.76 -0.65 1.93
C THR A 488 37.28 -0.66 1.83
N GLY A 489 37.82 0.00 0.81
CA GLY A 489 39.27 0.18 0.66
C GLY A 489 39.61 1.28 -0.33
N SER A 490 40.68 2.02 -0.07
CA SER A 490 41.20 3.01 -1.02
C SER A 490 42.14 2.34 -2.01
N PHE A 491 41.66 2.03 -3.22
CA PHE A 491 42.50 1.38 -4.22
C PHE A 491 43.51 2.35 -4.84
N PRO A 492 44.71 1.89 -5.22
CA PRO A 492 45.66 2.70 -5.99
C PRO A 492 45.13 2.99 -7.40
N TYR A 493 45.71 3.96 -8.11
CA TYR A 493 45.35 4.29 -9.49
C TYR A 493 45.86 3.28 -10.53
N ASN A 494 45.50 3.50 -11.79
CA ASN A 494 45.93 2.78 -12.97
C ASN A 494 45.62 1.26 -12.90
N ASN A 495 46.53 0.42 -13.41
CA ASN A 495 46.38 -1.03 -13.43
C ASN A 495 46.15 -1.62 -12.03
N ALA A 496 46.74 -1.03 -10.99
CA ALA A 496 46.59 -1.49 -9.62
C ALA A 496 45.15 -1.32 -9.09
N CYS A 497 44.39 -0.34 -9.61
CA CYS A 497 42.95 -0.24 -9.31
C CYS A 497 42.19 -1.46 -9.85
N ILE A 498 42.50 -1.83 -11.10
CA ILE A 498 41.83 -2.93 -11.81
C ILE A 498 42.13 -4.26 -11.10
N THR A 499 43.40 -4.52 -10.78
CA THR A 499 43.79 -5.76 -10.06
C THR A 499 43.21 -5.81 -8.65
N SER A 500 43.14 -4.67 -7.94
CA SER A 500 42.46 -4.59 -6.64
C SER A 500 40.97 -4.92 -6.76
N GLY A 501 40.30 -4.44 -7.81
CA GLY A 501 38.90 -4.74 -8.08
C GLY A 501 38.64 -6.22 -8.40
N ILE A 502 39.52 -6.85 -9.18
CA ILE A 502 39.41 -8.27 -9.54
C ILE A 502 39.65 -9.17 -8.31
N THR A 503 40.70 -8.89 -7.53
CA THR A 503 41.09 -9.72 -6.37
C THR A 503 40.17 -9.51 -5.15
N ARG A 504 39.42 -8.40 -5.11
CA ARG A 504 38.53 -8.03 -4.00
C ARG A 504 37.13 -7.61 -4.50
N PRO A 505 36.35 -8.54 -5.07
CA PRO A 505 35.06 -8.22 -5.69
C PRO A 505 34.05 -7.61 -4.73
N ASN A 506 34.05 -7.99 -3.44
CA ASN A 506 33.18 -7.40 -2.40
C ASN A 506 33.80 -6.23 -1.63
N THR A 507 34.96 -5.69 -2.06
CA THR A 507 35.49 -4.44 -1.49
C THR A 507 35.09 -3.26 -2.35
N PHE A 508 34.33 -2.33 -1.77
CA PHE A 508 33.96 -1.06 -2.37
C PHE A 508 35.14 -0.09 -2.34
N CYS A 509 35.53 0.42 -3.52
CA CYS A 509 36.62 1.37 -3.61
C CYS A 509 36.16 2.75 -3.12
N THR A 510 36.85 3.34 -2.16
CA THR A 510 36.55 4.69 -1.64
C THR A 510 37.45 5.78 -2.23
N ASN A 511 38.40 5.40 -3.11
CA ASN A 511 39.14 6.35 -3.93
C ASN A 511 38.22 6.87 -5.05
N THR A 512 37.89 8.15 -4.98
CA THR A 512 36.89 8.81 -5.82
C THR A 512 37.16 8.70 -7.32
N SER A 513 38.44 8.64 -7.71
CA SER A 513 38.84 8.65 -9.12
C SER A 513 39.03 7.25 -9.70
N MET A 514 38.88 6.19 -8.89
CA MET A 514 39.08 4.79 -9.29
C MET A 514 40.44 4.57 -9.95
N ASP A 515 40.48 4.12 -11.20
CA ASP A 515 41.72 3.91 -11.94
C ASP A 515 42.35 5.23 -12.41
N ASN A 516 41.56 6.29 -12.55
CA ASN A 516 41.97 7.62 -13.02
C ASN A 516 42.82 7.61 -14.31
N LYS A 517 42.58 6.67 -15.24
CA LYS A 517 43.42 6.54 -16.44
C LYS A 517 42.66 6.14 -17.68
N TYR A 518 41.89 5.08 -17.63
CA TYR A 518 41.41 4.40 -18.82
C TYR A 518 40.05 4.91 -19.29
N ALA A 519 39.92 5.16 -20.60
CA ALA A 519 38.68 5.58 -21.23
C ALA A 519 37.79 4.40 -21.70
N ASN A 520 38.34 3.19 -21.73
CA ASN A 520 37.80 2.08 -22.50
C ASN A 520 37.44 0.82 -21.67
N LEU A 521 37.25 0.94 -20.35
CA LEU A 521 37.07 -0.23 -19.49
C LEU A 521 35.81 -1.05 -19.80
N TRP A 522 34.70 -0.41 -20.19
CA TRP A 522 33.46 -1.10 -20.61
C TRP A 522 33.21 -1.10 -22.12
N SER A 523 33.93 -0.27 -22.88
CA SER A 523 33.88 -0.25 -24.35
C SER A 523 35.28 -0.25 -24.93
N ALA A 524 35.73 -1.37 -25.49
CA ALA A 524 37.13 -1.64 -25.80
C ALA A 524 37.80 -0.58 -26.69
N ASN A 525 37.02 0.03 -27.58
CA ASN A 525 37.49 0.97 -28.59
C ASN A 525 37.06 2.42 -28.33
N ASN A 526 36.57 2.74 -27.13
CA ASN A 526 36.24 4.12 -26.80
C ASN A 526 37.51 4.98 -26.64
N THR A 527 37.56 6.09 -27.37
CA THR A 527 38.66 7.07 -27.33
C THR A 527 38.20 8.48 -26.97
N VAL A 528 36.91 8.65 -26.65
CA VAL A 528 36.30 9.95 -26.43
C VAL A 528 35.69 10.06 -25.04
N TYR A 529 35.58 11.29 -24.57
CA TYR A 529 34.95 11.65 -23.29
C TYR A 529 33.62 12.40 -23.48
N THR A 530 33.26 12.74 -24.71
CA THR A 530 31.98 13.37 -25.02
C THR A 530 30.88 12.32 -25.11
N ALA A 531 29.66 12.68 -24.71
CA ALA A 531 28.50 11.82 -24.90
C ALA A 531 28.23 11.61 -26.40
N ASN A 532 27.93 10.37 -26.79
CA ASN A 532 27.80 9.96 -28.19
C ASN A 532 27.00 8.65 -28.33
N ASP A 533 26.72 8.29 -29.59
CA ASP A 533 26.06 7.04 -30.02
C ASP A 533 27.04 6.03 -30.64
N ASN A 534 28.35 6.16 -30.39
CA ASN A 534 29.34 5.22 -30.92
C ASN A 534 29.05 3.81 -30.42
N SER A 535 29.30 2.82 -31.27
CA SER A 535 29.06 1.42 -30.93
C SER A 535 29.90 1.00 -29.71
N VAL A 536 29.24 0.47 -28.70
CA VAL A 536 29.89 -0.11 -27.52
C VAL A 536 30.43 -1.49 -27.88
N VAL A 537 31.75 -1.66 -27.76
CA VAL A 537 32.44 -2.95 -27.93
C VAL A 537 32.61 -3.59 -26.55
N LYS A 538 31.72 -4.51 -26.21
CA LYS A 538 31.64 -5.16 -24.90
C LYS A 538 32.97 -5.81 -24.49
N THR A 539 33.54 -5.33 -23.39
CA THR A 539 34.81 -5.81 -22.85
C THR A 539 34.62 -6.99 -21.91
N ILE A 540 35.73 -7.57 -21.46
CA ILE A 540 35.74 -8.51 -20.34
C ILE A 540 35.38 -7.89 -18.98
N TYR A 541 35.30 -6.57 -18.84
CA TYR A 541 34.89 -5.91 -17.58
C TYR A 541 33.43 -5.43 -17.59
N ASP A 542 32.73 -5.56 -18.72
CA ASP A 542 31.32 -5.25 -18.83
C ASP A 542 30.49 -6.20 -17.92
N PRO A 543 29.66 -5.68 -17.02
CA PRO A 543 28.91 -6.51 -16.07
C PRO A 543 27.73 -7.27 -16.70
N CYS A 544 27.32 -6.93 -17.93
CA CYS A 544 26.07 -7.40 -18.51
C CYS A 544 26.11 -8.87 -18.95
N PRO A 545 24.97 -9.58 -18.93
CA PRO A 545 24.88 -10.97 -19.39
C PRO A 545 25.13 -11.13 -20.89
N ALA A 546 25.34 -12.36 -21.36
CA ALA A 546 25.58 -12.64 -22.77
C ALA A 546 24.42 -12.14 -23.66
N GLY A 547 24.75 -11.45 -24.76
CA GLY A 547 23.75 -10.83 -25.64
C GLY A 547 23.35 -9.40 -25.24
N TYR A 548 23.90 -8.90 -24.12
CA TYR A 548 23.67 -7.55 -23.62
C TYR A 548 24.99 -6.86 -23.27
N LYS A 549 25.02 -5.53 -23.29
CA LYS A 549 26.19 -4.70 -22.99
C LYS A 549 25.79 -3.43 -22.23
N MET A 550 26.79 -2.73 -21.70
CA MET A 550 26.61 -1.38 -21.19
C MET A 550 26.11 -0.47 -22.32
N PRO A 551 25.12 0.42 -22.07
CA PRO A 551 24.60 1.27 -23.11
C PRO A 551 25.54 2.46 -23.43
N PRO A 552 25.49 3.01 -24.66
CA PRO A 552 26.25 4.21 -25.02
C PRO A 552 25.75 5.44 -24.25
N SER A 553 26.57 6.50 -24.17
CA SER A 553 26.27 7.65 -23.31
C SER A 553 25.03 8.44 -23.73
N ASN A 554 24.68 8.47 -25.02
CA ASN A 554 23.46 9.15 -25.49
C ASN A 554 22.16 8.34 -25.33
N VAL A 555 22.21 7.11 -24.80
CA VAL A 555 21.06 6.20 -24.76
C VAL A 555 19.80 6.81 -24.14
N TYR A 556 19.96 7.64 -23.09
CA TYR A 556 18.85 8.17 -22.31
C TYR A 556 18.42 9.59 -22.72
N THR A 557 19.04 10.20 -23.73
CA THR A 557 18.74 11.60 -24.09
C THR A 557 17.27 11.81 -24.48
N GLY A 558 16.59 10.77 -24.96
CA GLY A 558 15.15 10.81 -25.25
C GLY A 558 14.23 10.94 -24.02
N PHE A 559 14.76 10.83 -22.80
CA PHE A 559 14.00 10.98 -21.55
C PHE A 559 13.70 12.45 -21.20
N THR A 560 14.29 13.38 -21.94
CA THR A 560 13.92 14.80 -21.92
C THR A 560 13.58 15.27 -23.33
N THR A 561 12.72 16.27 -23.45
CA THR A 561 12.34 16.83 -24.76
C THR A 561 13.50 17.58 -25.43
N THR A 562 14.47 18.04 -24.65
CA THR A 562 15.63 18.81 -25.11
C THR A 562 16.86 17.95 -25.40
N GLY A 563 16.86 16.67 -25.02
CA GLY A 563 18.05 15.81 -25.10
C GLY A 563 19.07 16.06 -23.98
N GLY A 564 18.89 17.11 -23.19
CA GLY A 564 19.81 17.56 -22.15
C GLY A 564 19.27 17.37 -20.73
N ASN A 565 20.10 17.76 -19.77
CA ASN A 565 19.76 17.78 -18.34
C ASN A 565 18.76 18.90 -18.04
N THR A 566 17.75 18.62 -17.21
CA THR A 566 16.72 19.61 -16.88
C THR A 566 16.08 19.36 -15.52
N SER A 567 15.69 20.46 -14.87
CA SER A 567 14.81 20.49 -13.69
C SER A 567 13.43 21.09 -14.00
N ASN A 568 13.18 21.43 -15.27
CA ASN A 568 11.87 21.90 -15.72
C ASN A 568 10.96 20.70 -16.00
N SER A 569 9.93 20.51 -15.19
CA SER A 569 9.02 19.36 -15.29
C SER A 569 8.29 19.27 -16.63
N SER A 570 8.12 20.39 -17.35
CA SER A 570 7.52 20.38 -18.69
C SER A 570 8.41 19.75 -19.77
N GLU A 571 9.71 19.62 -19.50
CA GLU A 571 10.69 19.01 -20.40
C GLU A 571 10.91 17.51 -20.09
N PHE A 572 10.33 16.99 -19.01
CA PHE A 572 10.42 15.56 -18.69
C PHE A 572 9.56 14.76 -19.68
N ASN A 573 10.16 13.80 -20.37
CA ASN A 573 9.43 12.96 -21.32
C ASN A 573 8.81 11.75 -20.61
N VAL A 574 7.83 11.99 -19.74
CA VAL A 574 7.26 11.00 -18.82
C VAL A 574 5.73 10.91 -18.86
N GLN A 575 5.19 9.77 -18.46
CA GLN A 575 3.76 9.53 -18.29
C GLN A 575 3.38 9.44 -16.80
N GLY A 576 2.36 10.21 -16.42
CA GLY A 576 1.82 10.20 -15.07
C GLY A 576 2.71 10.88 -14.02
N PRO A 577 2.28 10.90 -12.75
CA PRO A 577 3.06 11.47 -11.65
C PRO A 577 4.23 10.57 -11.26
N TRP A 578 5.19 11.14 -10.53
CA TRP A 578 6.27 10.39 -9.90
C TRP A 578 5.71 9.32 -8.97
N ASN A 579 6.16 8.09 -9.13
CA ASN A 579 5.74 6.97 -8.27
C ASN A 579 6.96 6.15 -7.84
N LYS A 580 7.86 6.78 -7.07
CA LYS A 580 9.18 6.23 -6.71
C LYS A 580 9.96 5.78 -7.96
N GLY A 581 9.85 6.57 -9.02
CA GLY A 581 10.36 6.29 -10.35
C GLY A 581 9.55 7.03 -11.41
N TRP A 582 10.05 7.00 -12.65
CA TRP A 582 9.41 7.59 -13.81
C TRP A 582 9.02 6.52 -14.84
N ASN A 583 7.83 6.66 -15.43
CA ASN A 583 7.48 5.99 -16.69
C ASN A 583 7.93 6.88 -17.85
N PHE A 584 9.14 6.67 -18.37
CA PHE A 584 9.65 7.45 -19.50
C PHE A 584 8.99 6.99 -20.80
N TYR A 585 8.60 7.93 -21.66
CA TYR A 585 8.14 7.60 -23.00
C TYR A 585 9.29 7.01 -23.81
N CYS A 586 8.99 5.92 -24.52
CA CYS A 586 9.99 5.19 -25.29
C CYS A 586 10.32 5.86 -26.62
N ASN A 587 9.46 6.75 -27.12
CA ASN A 587 9.63 7.41 -28.40
C ASN A 587 8.79 8.70 -28.45
N SER A 588 8.88 9.42 -29.57
CA SER A 588 8.16 10.68 -29.79
C SER A 588 6.65 10.50 -29.98
N SER A 589 6.15 9.29 -30.32
CA SER A 589 4.70 9.05 -30.43
C SER A 589 4.01 8.94 -29.07
N LYS A 590 4.77 8.77 -27.98
CA LYS A 590 4.26 8.72 -26.59
C LYS A 590 3.17 7.65 -26.37
N THR A 591 3.21 6.58 -27.15
CA THR A 591 2.27 5.45 -27.05
C THR A 591 2.75 4.36 -26.11
N GLU A 592 4.04 4.36 -25.78
CA GLU A 592 4.67 3.33 -24.96
C GLU A 592 5.62 3.96 -23.93
N THR A 593 5.70 3.33 -22.76
CA THR A 593 6.58 3.76 -21.66
C THR A 593 7.42 2.62 -21.10
N VAL A 594 8.50 2.99 -20.41
CA VAL A 594 9.34 2.09 -19.61
C VAL A 594 9.52 2.68 -18.22
N PHE A 595 9.28 1.85 -17.22
CA PHE A 595 9.46 2.26 -15.83
C PHE A 595 10.93 2.17 -15.42
N PHE A 596 11.45 3.29 -14.93
CA PHE A 596 12.76 3.38 -14.29
C PHE A 596 12.56 3.66 -12.79
N PRO A 597 12.82 2.67 -11.92
CA PRO A 597 12.62 2.81 -10.48
C PRO A 597 13.67 3.75 -9.86
N ALA A 598 13.28 4.45 -8.80
CA ALA A 598 14.17 5.27 -7.97
C ALA A 598 15.10 4.39 -7.12
N SER A 599 16.05 3.74 -7.78
CA SER A 599 16.94 2.70 -7.25
C SER A 599 18.07 3.21 -6.33
N GLY A 600 18.13 4.50 -6.02
CA GLY A 600 19.16 5.10 -5.18
C GLY A 600 20.58 4.90 -5.72
N CYS A 601 21.56 5.00 -4.84
CA CYS A 601 22.98 4.73 -5.11
C CYS A 601 23.75 4.30 -3.86
N ARG A 602 25.00 3.87 -4.04
CA ARG A 602 26.00 3.80 -2.97
C ARG A 602 26.99 4.95 -3.09
N TYR A 603 27.17 5.66 -1.98
CA TYR A 603 27.98 6.87 -1.94
C TYR A 603 29.47 6.57 -2.15
N PHE A 604 30.08 7.39 -3.00
CA PHE A 604 31.39 7.16 -3.62
C PHE A 604 32.59 7.01 -2.66
N SER A 605 32.51 7.58 -1.45
CA SER A 605 33.60 7.61 -0.47
C SER A 605 33.36 6.74 0.76
N SER A 606 32.17 6.17 0.92
CA SER A 606 31.77 5.47 2.16
C SER A 606 30.97 4.19 1.96
N ALA A 607 30.57 3.88 0.72
CA ALA A 607 29.68 2.78 0.35
C ALA A 607 28.27 2.86 0.99
N VAL A 608 27.94 3.94 1.71
CA VAL A 608 26.63 4.14 2.35
C VAL A 608 25.55 4.23 1.27
N PRO A 609 24.49 3.40 1.34
CA PRO A 609 23.39 3.52 0.41
C PRO A 609 22.56 4.78 0.68
N TYR A 610 22.07 5.41 -0.39
CA TYR A 610 21.46 6.72 -0.33
C TYR A 610 20.31 6.86 -1.35
N HIS A 611 19.28 7.63 -0.99
CA HIS A 611 18.16 8.04 -1.85
C HIS A 611 17.31 6.92 -2.47
N MET A 612 17.27 5.72 -1.87
CA MET A 612 16.28 4.71 -2.25
C MET A 612 14.85 5.26 -2.17
N GLY A 613 14.08 5.10 -3.24
CA GLY A 613 12.72 5.64 -3.37
C GLY A 613 12.63 7.10 -3.80
N ARG A 614 13.76 7.81 -3.92
CA ARG A 614 13.82 9.25 -4.19
C ARG A 614 14.55 9.60 -5.48
N ASP A 615 15.72 9.01 -5.67
CA ASP A 615 16.59 9.25 -6.83
C ASP A 615 16.96 7.92 -7.49
N ALA A 616 17.40 7.95 -8.74
CA ALA A 616 18.10 6.83 -9.35
C ALA A 616 19.21 7.30 -10.27
N TYR A 617 20.17 6.41 -10.45
CA TYR A 617 21.32 6.61 -11.29
C TYR A 617 21.63 5.32 -12.07
N CYS A 618 21.89 5.45 -13.37
CA CYS A 618 22.24 4.33 -14.24
C CYS A 618 23.49 4.64 -15.05
N TRP A 619 24.54 3.83 -14.89
CA TRP A 619 25.78 4.00 -15.63
C TRP A 619 25.60 3.78 -17.14
N THR A 620 26.45 4.44 -17.92
CA THR A 620 26.68 4.16 -19.35
C THR A 620 28.14 3.75 -19.57
N ALA A 621 28.43 3.16 -20.73
CA ALA A 621 29.74 2.61 -21.06
C ALA A 621 30.86 3.66 -21.15
N GLY A 622 30.52 4.88 -21.58
CA GLY A 622 31.47 5.96 -21.82
C GLY A 622 31.78 6.79 -20.57
N PRO A 623 33.02 7.25 -20.39
CA PRO A 623 33.37 8.20 -19.35
C PRO A 623 33.21 9.67 -19.81
N SER A 624 33.07 10.60 -18.87
CA SER A 624 33.12 12.05 -19.15
C SER A 624 34.50 12.68 -18.90
N SER A 625 35.36 11.97 -18.16
CA SER A 625 36.77 12.29 -17.95
C SER A 625 37.51 11.04 -17.46
N THR A 626 38.81 11.13 -17.15
CA THR A 626 39.54 10.02 -16.50
C THR A 626 39.01 9.69 -15.09
N TYR A 627 38.26 10.59 -14.46
CA TYR A 627 37.79 10.45 -13.07
C TYR A 627 36.24 10.39 -12.95
N TYR A 628 35.51 10.68 -14.02
CA TYR A 628 34.05 10.67 -14.08
C TYR A 628 33.48 9.72 -15.15
N GLY A 629 32.35 9.09 -14.82
CA GLY A 629 31.53 8.29 -15.73
C GLY A 629 30.28 9.05 -16.19
N TRP A 630 29.80 8.82 -17.41
CA TRP A 630 28.47 9.30 -17.82
C TRP A 630 27.37 8.40 -17.24
N ASN A 631 26.30 9.01 -16.74
CA ASN A 631 25.14 8.31 -16.19
C ASN A 631 23.84 9.08 -16.49
N LEU A 632 22.73 8.34 -16.51
CA LEU A 632 21.42 8.92 -16.26
C LEU A 632 21.29 9.19 -14.76
N GLY A 633 20.77 10.35 -14.38
CA GLY A 633 20.31 10.65 -13.02
C GLY A 633 18.91 11.24 -13.06
N PHE A 634 18.01 10.83 -12.17
CA PHE A 634 16.67 11.41 -12.11
C PHE A 634 16.06 11.31 -10.71
N ALA A 635 15.14 12.22 -10.44
CA ALA A 635 14.27 12.25 -9.26
C ALA A 635 12.93 12.89 -9.65
N SER A 636 12.03 13.09 -8.69
CA SER A 636 10.76 13.79 -8.93
C SER A 636 10.95 15.23 -9.48
N GLY A 637 12.07 15.87 -9.17
CA GLY A 637 12.37 17.28 -9.53
C GLY A 637 13.38 17.48 -10.65
N PHE A 638 13.99 16.43 -11.20
CA PHE A 638 14.95 16.55 -12.31
C PHE A 638 15.08 15.27 -13.13
N VAL A 639 15.46 15.43 -14.41
CA VAL A 639 15.85 14.35 -15.31
C VAL A 639 17.12 14.78 -16.04
N ASN A 640 18.22 14.09 -15.76
CA ASN A 640 19.56 14.39 -16.27
C ASN A 640 20.10 13.19 -17.05
N PRO A 641 19.79 13.07 -18.35
CA PRO A 641 20.23 11.94 -19.17
C PRO A 641 21.74 11.94 -19.47
N LEU A 642 22.40 13.09 -19.34
CA LEU A 642 23.83 13.30 -19.55
C LEU A 642 24.46 13.87 -18.29
N TYR A 643 24.28 13.20 -17.15
CA TYR A 643 24.94 13.58 -15.91
C TYR A 643 26.27 12.85 -15.75
N SER A 644 27.14 13.33 -14.88
CA SER A 644 28.41 12.67 -14.63
C SER A 644 28.80 12.70 -13.16
N HIS A 645 29.31 11.57 -12.68
CA HIS A 645 29.73 11.41 -11.29
C HIS A 645 31.06 10.67 -11.19
N HIS A 646 31.67 10.76 -10.00
CA HIS A 646 32.86 10.00 -9.63
C HIS A 646 32.70 8.52 -9.96
N ARG A 647 33.71 7.94 -10.61
CA ARG A 647 33.70 6.53 -11.02
C ARG A 647 33.49 5.56 -9.85
N SER A 648 33.78 5.97 -8.62
CA SER A 648 33.60 5.14 -7.43
C SER A 648 32.18 5.13 -6.87
N PHE A 649 31.23 5.92 -7.40
CA PHE A 649 29.82 5.73 -7.03
C PHE A 649 29.33 4.34 -7.42
N GLY A 650 28.50 3.73 -6.57
CA GLY A 650 27.76 2.52 -6.93
C GLY A 650 26.41 2.89 -7.52
N PHE A 651 26.25 2.73 -8.83
CA PHE A 651 24.98 2.99 -9.53
C PHE A 651 24.42 1.72 -10.16
N GLY A 652 23.13 1.76 -10.49
CA GLY A 652 22.50 0.69 -11.25
C GLY A 652 23.07 0.58 -12.67
N VAL A 653 22.86 -0.57 -13.28
CA VAL A 653 23.17 -0.83 -14.70
C VAL A 653 21.88 -1.26 -15.37
N ARG A 654 21.54 -0.63 -16.50
CA ARG A 654 20.41 -1.01 -17.34
C ARG A 654 20.96 -1.53 -18.68
N PRO A 655 21.13 -2.85 -18.84
CA PRO A 655 21.78 -3.40 -20.03
C PRO A 655 21.00 -3.09 -21.31
N CYS A 656 21.72 -2.83 -22.40
CA CYS A 656 21.16 -2.79 -23.75
C CYS A 656 21.56 -4.04 -24.54
N GLN A 657 20.76 -4.40 -25.54
CA GLN A 657 21.09 -5.52 -26.43
C GLN A 657 22.38 -5.24 -27.23
N GLU A 658 23.20 -6.29 -27.45
CA GLU A 658 24.48 -6.21 -28.17
C GLU A 658 24.38 -5.82 -29.65
#